data_AF-A0A5R8Z725-F1
#
_entry.id   AF-A0A5R8Z725-F1
#
_cell.length_a   1.000
_cell.length_b   1.000
_cell.length_c   1.000
_cell.angle_alpha   90.00
_cell.angle_beta   90.00
_cell.angle_gamma   90.00
#
_symmetry.space_group_name_H-M   'P 1'
#
loop_
_entity.id
_entity.type
_entity.pdbx_description
1 polymer ?
#
loop_
_entity_poly.entity_id
_entity_poly.type
_entity_poly.pdbx_seq_one_letter_code
_entity_poly.pdbx_strand_id
1 'polypeptide(L)'
;MARQTKNQFLQEMAKKPQTLGWDVILAFDRNKTNYLLLQDYISRFGATSLFPPVDSSIDPVAGTTHQLLGLQLDKPRLSFENAVITESRARCLMRTVGGKIIETTQPQGTTRKEVKRVGLADGLVGPILTMTINLRNAPGSVGSAGQVELDLAGNGATDFEMSGVDTRFERVKLGEHLKAEIATWSDSQKKFQLSELRQNPGDALQPGKFRVLTRPARGATLRTAEDFGDGEVLVMIGLDDREGALPPSDTSIPYMLPQGYSSNLIISNAQYVDRLLIPQLMSLLTSLGGEFKKELDGQFFKYVFEGGTLVISDRYYTYRIDDKPWSFSCWPTYMPFSGMTVRVMDNTVKLVWQGESDVMYAQSAKLNMDNPDNGNAIYDGNVAATWNLVQEFKVVVVEDAASGLPLIEIQPVAVKLESGVSVKKSGGNPRCKAEFDKHTSEHFEKHCYEHLKFLQSRFKSLTQTIDAFRLNGLLFRDTSVVVPKEIAVPGDLTILGDIAPKLTAYQLSDAEKVVAAGGTHQFSVQPSGLAVTWKVEDPLDSDRKRGVSPAAVGSISATGLYTAPSSAALGSSKRVIVTASATDGSWTGKALVHLVAAPVSVFPLVNVVNLTGENDEGYLVWAASTNKSALTWEITGNAGGKLVIADDPNVQDARRYHGPAVFPTGVSDLDSDLNSDLNKVLRVDRVKVSQADGTVSTCEMILTKPPKQDYYFTHKSVADGIQFSFWLTLDGGEELELLPEDTTWVKVSGHGNLDANGLYTFPTDSVDHYVVVAAIDRAGGTRNLMWNYTILPLPLMQTSNEQVRP
;
A
#
# COMPACT_ATOMS: atom_id res chain seq x y z
N MET A 1 -7.29 -22.69 8.13
CA MET A 1 -6.26 -23.76 8.09
C MET A 1 -4.92 -23.05 8.03
N ALA A 2 -3.91 -23.50 8.77
CA ALA A 2 -2.60 -22.84 8.75
C ALA A 2 -2.01 -22.79 7.31
N ARG A 3 -1.17 -21.77 7.04
CA ARG A 3 -0.40 -21.65 5.79
C ARG A 3 0.32 -22.97 5.49
N GLN A 4 0.59 -23.29 4.22
CA GLN A 4 1.30 -24.52 3.87
C GLN A 4 2.75 -24.52 4.39
N THR A 5 3.31 -25.71 4.63
CA THR A 5 4.74 -25.84 5.01
C THR A 5 5.65 -25.52 3.83
N LYS A 6 6.92 -25.20 4.09
CA LYS A 6 7.93 -24.98 3.04
C LYS A 6 8.00 -26.15 2.06
N ASN A 7 8.07 -27.39 2.56
CA ASN A 7 8.20 -28.57 1.69
C ASN A 7 6.98 -28.75 0.79
N GLN A 8 5.77 -28.51 1.31
CA GLN A 8 4.54 -28.53 0.51
C GLN A 8 4.55 -27.42 -0.56
N PHE A 9 4.99 -26.20 -0.21
CA PHE A 9 5.13 -25.11 -1.17
C PHE A 9 6.10 -25.46 -2.31
N LEU A 10 7.30 -25.99 -1.98
CA LEU A 10 8.29 -26.38 -2.99
C LEU A 10 7.79 -27.51 -3.90
N GLN A 11 7.02 -28.46 -3.35
CA GLN A 11 6.38 -29.50 -4.15
C GLN A 11 5.35 -28.94 -5.13
N GLU A 12 4.58 -27.90 -4.76
CA GLU A 12 3.66 -27.22 -5.67
C GLU A 12 4.39 -26.41 -6.75
N MET A 13 5.48 -25.72 -6.38
CA MET A 13 6.33 -24.97 -7.32
C MET A 13 7.00 -25.87 -8.36
N ALA A 14 7.27 -27.14 -8.04
CA ALA A 14 7.91 -28.10 -8.95
C ALA A 14 6.97 -28.70 -10.01
N LYS A 15 5.65 -28.53 -9.89
CA LYS A 15 4.68 -29.18 -10.81
C LYS A 15 4.60 -28.53 -12.17
N LYS A 16 4.66 -27.19 -12.21
CA LYS A 16 4.51 -26.35 -13.40
C LYS A 16 4.96 -24.92 -13.08
N PRO A 17 5.24 -24.08 -14.10
CA PRO A 17 5.46 -22.65 -13.90
C PRO A 17 4.29 -22.02 -13.14
N GLN A 18 4.61 -21.27 -12.09
CA GLN A 18 3.63 -20.59 -11.24
C GLN A 18 3.56 -19.09 -11.52
N THR A 19 4.43 -18.58 -12.42
CA THR A 19 4.46 -17.15 -12.75
C THR A 19 3.37 -16.69 -13.70
N LEU A 20 2.55 -17.58 -14.27
CA LEU A 20 1.48 -17.26 -15.23
C LEU A 20 1.94 -16.39 -16.42
N GLY A 21 3.17 -16.61 -16.90
CA GLY A 21 3.75 -15.83 -17.99
C GLY A 21 4.34 -14.48 -17.59
N TRP A 22 4.29 -14.11 -16.30
CA TRP A 22 5.10 -13.03 -15.74
C TRP A 22 6.55 -13.49 -15.55
N ASP A 23 7.48 -12.53 -15.60
CA ASP A 23 8.91 -12.81 -15.51
C ASP A 23 9.37 -12.94 -14.05
N VAL A 24 8.85 -12.09 -13.17
CA VAL A 24 9.12 -12.07 -11.72
C VAL A 24 7.82 -11.88 -10.93
N ILE A 25 7.71 -12.53 -9.76
CA ILE A 25 6.66 -12.27 -8.76
C ILE A 25 7.33 -11.97 -7.42
N LEU A 26 6.96 -10.84 -6.80
CA LEU A 26 7.24 -10.58 -5.39
C LEU A 26 6.00 -10.89 -4.56
N ALA A 27 6.17 -11.47 -3.39
CA ALA A 27 5.10 -11.67 -2.42
C ALA A 27 5.51 -11.10 -1.06
N PHE A 28 4.60 -10.39 -0.41
CA PHE A 28 4.82 -9.77 0.90
C PHE A 28 3.66 -10.03 1.84
N ASP A 29 3.94 -10.21 3.12
CA ASP A 29 2.89 -10.31 4.14
C ASP A 29 2.08 -9.00 4.20
N ARG A 30 0.74 -9.10 4.12
CA ARG A 30 -0.15 -7.94 4.01
C ARG A 30 -0.09 -7.03 5.25
N ASN A 31 -0.07 -7.60 6.44
CA ASN A 31 -0.10 -6.83 7.68
C ASN A 31 1.21 -6.08 7.87
N LYS A 32 2.35 -6.74 7.62
CA LYS A 32 3.66 -6.07 7.63
C LYS A 32 3.78 -5.01 6.55
N THR A 33 3.24 -5.26 5.35
CA THR A 33 3.20 -4.28 4.25
C THR A 33 2.41 -3.04 4.66
N ASN A 34 1.19 -3.21 5.18
CA ASN A 34 0.36 -2.10 5.67
C ASN A 34 1.04 -1.32 6.82
N TYR A 35 1.75 -2.01 7.72
CA TYR A 35 2.54 -1.36 8.77
C TYR A 35 3.69 -0.52 8.21
N LEU A 36 4.43 -1.02 7.22
CA LEU A 36 5.50 -0.25 6.57
C LEU A 36 4.95 0.96 5.80
N LEU A 37 3.81 0.81 5.11
CA LEU A 37 3.12 1.93 4.47
C LEU A 37 2.66 2.98 5.50
N LEU A 38 2.20 2.54 6.68
CA LEU A 38 1.85 3.44 7.77
C LEU A 38 3.07 4.19 8.33
N GLN A 39 4.19 3.50 8.57
CA GLN A 39 5.42 4.13 9.05
C GLN A 39 6.00 5.10 8.03
N ASP A 40 5.97 4.76 6.73
CA ASP A 40 6.36 5.68 5.66
C ASP A 40 5.45 6.91 5.64
N TYR A 41 4.13 6.73 5.75
CA TYR A 41 3.16 7.81 5.90
C TYR A 41 3.49 8.75 7.08
N ILE A 42 3.73 8.21 8.28
CA ILE A 42 4.10 8.98 9.47
C ILE A 42 5.46 9.67 9.27
N SER A 43 6.42 9.00 8.62
CA SER A 43 7.75 9.56 8.38
C SER A 43 7.71 10.78 7.44
N ARG A 44 6.72 10.83 6.54
CA ARG A 44 6.48 11.93 5.62
C ARG A 44 5.73 13.09 6.27
N PHE A 45 5.30 12.97 7.52
CA PHE A 45 4.63 14.05 8.22
C PHE A 45 5.64 15.18 8.52
N GLY A 46 5.30 16.39 8.09
CA GLY A 46 6.18 17.55 7.98
C GLY A 46 5.39 18.79 7.57
N ALA A 47 6.01 19.97 7.48
CA ALA A 47 5.36 21.27 7.21
C ALA A 47 4.42 21.33 5.97
N THR A 48 4.53 20.40 5.02
CA THR A 48 3.69 20.28 3.83
C THR A 48 2.68 19.13 3.90
N SER A 49 2.40 18.62 5.11
CA SER A 49 1.64 17.35 5.27
C SER A 49 0.16 17.46 5.51
N LEU A 50 -0.31 18.69 5.68
CA LEU A 50 -1.72 19.00 5.62
C LEU A 50 -2.01 19.56 4.24
N PHE A 51 -3.12 19.12 3.66
CA PHE A 51 -3.62 19.74 2.44
C PHE A 51 -4.08 21.17 2.71
N PRO A 52 -4.17 22.03 1.69
CA PRO A 52 -4.87 23.30 1.86
C PRO A 52 -6.25 23.04 2.47
N PRO A 53 -6.69 23.82 3.47
CA PRO A 53 -8.06 23.76 3.94
C PRO A 53 -9.01 23.93 2.76
N VAL A 54 -10.04 23.09 2.70
CA VAL A 54 -11.05 23.17 1.64
C VAL A 54 -12.15 24.10 2.12
N ASP A 55 -12.25 25.24 1.44
CA ASP A 55 -13.32 26.22 1.56
C ASP A 55 -14.15 26.20 0.28
N SER A 56 -15.24 25.42 0.27
CA SER A 56 -16.07 25.23 -0.92
C SER A 56 -17.51 24.89 -0.57
N SER A 57 -18.39 24.86 -1.57
CA SER A 57 -19.79 24.49 -1.38
C SER A 57 -20.29 23.62 -2.52
N ILE A 58 -21.18 22.68 -2.20
CA ILE A 58 -21.88 21.86 -3.18
C ILE A 58 -23.38 21.77 -2.86
N ASP A 59 -24.19 21.79 -3.91
CA ASP A 59 -25.62 21.49 -3.85
C ASP A 59 -25.85 20.03 -4.29
N PRO A 60 -25.82 19.03 -3.39
CA PRO A 60 -25.99 17.62 -3.78
C PRO A 60 -27.37 17.36 -4.41
N VAL A 61 -28.39 18.10 -3.96
CA VAL A 61 -29.77 18.09 -4.46
C VAL A 61 -30.33 19.51 -4.40
N ALA A 62 -31.40 19.76 -5.17
CA ALA A 62 -32.04 21.07 -5.18
C ALA A 62 -32.52 21.46 -3.77
N GLY A 63 -32.11 22.65 -3.31
CA GLY A 63 -32.51 23.19 -2.02
C GLY A 63 -31.70 22.69 -0.82
N THR A 64 -30.68 21.85 -0.99
CA THR A 64 -29.72 21.50 0.06
C THR A 64 -28.31 21.90 -0.37
N THR A 65 -27.56 22.55 0.51
CA THR A 65 -26.15 22.91 0.27
C THR A 65 -25.28 22.42 1.41
N HIS A 66 -24.18 21.74 1.09
CA HIS A 66 -23.09 21.47 2.01
C HIS A 66 -22.00 22.53 1.82
N GLN A 67 -21.69 23.28 2.87
CA GLN A 67 -20.56 24.21 2.92
C GLN A 67 -19.44 23.59 3.74
N LEU A 68 -18.25 23.53 3.12
CA LEU A 68 -17.01 23.09 3.74
C LEU A 68 -16.25 24.34 4.15
N LEU A 69 -15.95 24.48 5.44
CA LEU A 69 -15.24 25.64 5.98
C LEU A 69 -13.96 25.20 6.67
N GLY A 70 -12.82 25.61 6.12
CA GLY A 70 -11.50 25.24 6.60
C GLY A 70 -11.33 23.73 6.75
N LEU A 71 -12.00 22.92 5.90
CA LEU A 71 -12.03 21.47 6.06
C LEU A 71 -10.63 20.92 5.82
N GLN A 72 -10.02 20.40 6.87
CA GLN A 72 -8.62 20.00 6.86
C GLN A 72 -8.50 18.49 6.67
N LEU A 73 -8.14 18.08 5.46
CA LEU A 73 -7.84 16.68 5.13
C LEU A 73 -6.37 16.35 5.41
N ASP A 74 -6.16 15.10 5.81
CA ASP A 74 -4.85 14.50 6.04
C ASP A 74 -4.27 13.84 4.78
N LYS A 75 -2.97 13.50 4.79
CA LYS A 75 -2.35 12.77 3.67
C LYS A 75 -3.08 11.46 3.34
N PRO A 76 -3.06 11.05 2.06
CA PRO A 76 -3.64 9.77 1.65
C PRO A 76 -2.90 8.61 2.30
N ARG A 77 -3.67 7.72 2.93
CA ARG A 77 -3.19 6.45 3.45
C ARG A 77 -3.63 5.33 2.54
N LEU A 78 -2.66 4.64 1.95
CA LEU A 78 -2.91 3.44 1.15
C LEU A 78 -2.97 2.21 2.06
N SER A 79 -3.94 1.33 1.82
CA SER A 79 -4.00 0.01 2.46
C SER A 79 -4.53 -1.06 1.50
N PHE A 80 -4.16 -2.30 1.79
CA PHE A 80 -4.52 -3.49 1.01
C PHE A 80 -5.68 -4.30 1.64
N GLU A 81 -6.51 -3.67 2.48
CA GLU A 81 -7.52 -4.36 3.30
C GLU A 81 -8.64 -5.01 2.47
N ASN A 82 -9.08 -4.38 1.37
CA ASN A 82 -10.27 -4.78 0.59
C ASN A 82 -9.94 -5.26 -0.85
N ALA A 83 -8.67 -5.52 -1.14
CA ALA A 83 -8.26 -5.88 -2.49
C ALA A 83 -8.39 -7.39 -2.76
N VAL A 84 -8.65 -7.76 -4.02
CA VAL A 84 -8.94 -9.14 -4.46
C VAL A 84 -7.95 -9.56 -5.53
N ILE A 85 -7.65 -10.86 -5.66
CA ILE A 85 -6.58 -11.34 -6.55
C ILE A 85 -6.87 -11.09 -8.04
N THR A 86 -8.16 -10.93 -8.38
CA THR A 86 -8.63 -10.74 -9.75
C THR A 86 -8.54 -9.29 -10.22
N GLU A 87 -8.35 -8.33 -9.31
CA GLU A 87 -8.35 -6.90 -9.62
C GLU A 87 -7.22 -6.15 -8.91
N SER A 88 -6.51 -5.30 -9.66
CA SER A 88 -5.44 -4.47 -9.11
C SER A 88 -6.01 -3.22 -8.42
N ARG A 89 -6.50 -3.38 -7.19
CA ARG A 89 -7.08 -2.28 -6.39
C ARG A 89 -6.37 -2.13 -5.06
N ALA A 90 -6.41 -0.92 -4.52
CA ALA A 90 -6.06 -0.62 -3.13
C ALA A 90 -7.05 0.40 -2.58
N ARG A 91 -7.30 0.35 -1.26
CA ARG A 91 -8.13 1.35 -0.60
C ARG A 91 -7.23 2.53 -0.24
N CYS A 92 -7.67 3.74 -0.56
CA CYS A 92 -7.06 4.96 -0.07
C CYS A 92 -8.08 5.72 0.78
N LEU A 93 -7.62 6.24 1.91
CA LEU A 93 -8.43 7.04 2.82
C LEU A 93 -7.70 8.30 3.25
N MET A 94 -8.47 9.36 3.46
CA MET A 94 -8.02 10.64 4.03
C MET A 94 -9.00 11.03 5.13
N ARG A 95 -8.48 11.24 6.34
CA ARG A 95 -9.30 11.68 7.49
C ARG A 95 -9.42 13.20 7.49
N THR A 96 -10.59 13.69 7.86
CA THR A 96 -10.75 15.09 8.27
C THR A 96 -10.28 15.23 9.70
N VAL A 97 -9.49 16.26 10.00
CA VAL A 97 -8.94 16.50 11.35
C VAL A 97 -9.24 17.88 11.91
N GLY A 98 -10.02 18.66 11.17
CA GLY A 98 -10.31 20.05 11.47
C GLY A 98 -11.29 20.62 10.45
N GLY A 99 -11.90 21.74 10.81
CA GLY A 99 -12.87 22.42 9.97
C GLY A 99 -14.31 21.98 10.22
N LYS A 100 -15.23 22.59 9.48
CA LYS A 100 -16.67 22.38 9.63
C LYS A 100 -17.32 21.94 8.34
N ILE A 101 -18.41 21.18 8.51
CA ILE A 101 -19.37 20.90 7.45
C ILE A 101 -20.70 21.46 7.90
N ILE A 102 -21.21 22.44 7.16
CA ILE A 102 -22.50 23.07 7.42
C ILE A 102 -23.46 22.65 6.33
N GLU A 103 -24.57 22.05 6.72
CA GLU A 103 -25.66 21.76 5.80
C GLU A 103 -26.72 22.85 5.95
N THR A 104 -27.11 23.42 4.82
CA THR A 104 -28.20 24.38 4.74
C THR A 104 -29.31 23.86 3.85
N THR A 105 -30.54 24.26 4.17
CA THR A 105 -31.73 23.99 3.37
C THR A 105 -32.40 25.28 2.95
N GLN A 106 -33.00 25.31 1.76
CA GLN A 106 -33.80 26.43 1.28
C GLN A 106 -35.28 26.05 1.36
N PRO A 107 -36.07 26.68 2.26
CA PRO A 107 -37.52 26.47 2.33
C PRO A 107 -38.22 26.83 1.00
N GLN A 108 -39.34 26.17 0.71
CA GLN A 108 -40.15 26.49 -0.47
C GLN A 108 -40.68 27.93 -0.38
N GLY A 109 -40.68 28.63 -1.51
CA GLY A 109 -41.20 30.01 -1.59
C GLY A 109 -40.23 31.10 -1.13
N THR A 110 -39.04 30.73 -0.62
CA THR A 110 -38.03 31.70 -0.17
C THR A 110 -36.73 31.55 -0.96
N THR A 111 -35.90 32.59 -0.93
CA THR A 111 -34.50 32.56 -1.45
C THR A 111 -33.48 32.41 -0.32
N ARG A 112 -33.93 32.40 0.93
CA ARG A 112 -33.08 32.39 2.12
C ARG A 112 -32.65 30.95 2.44
N LYS A 113 -31.37 30.75 2.73
CA LYS A 113 -30.82 29.47 3.19
C LYS A 113 -30.81 29.43 4.71
N GLU A 114 -31.31 28.36 5.28
CA GLU A 114 -31.34 28.11 6.72
C GLU A 114 -30.38 27.00 7.07
N VAL A 115 -29.62 27.16 8.15
CA VAL A 115 -28.70 26.10 8.63
C VAL A 115 -29.52 24.98 9.25
N LYS A 116 -29.35 23.77 8.71
CA LYS A 116 -29.94 22.53 9.21
C LYS A 116 -28.99 21.79 10.13
N ARG A 117 -27.69 21.72 9.78
CA ARG A 117 -26.70 20.90 10.49
C ARG A 117 -25.36 21.59 10.58
N VAL A 118 -24.69 21.46 11.72
CA VAL A 118 -23.31 21.90 11.92
C VAL A 118 -22.48 20.75 12.45
N GLY A 119 -21.58 20.24 11.62
CA GLY A 119 -20.56 19.27 11.99
C GLY A 119 -19.22 19.95 12.23
N LEU A 120 -18.53 19.58 13.31
CA LEU A 120 -17.16 20.01 13.60
C LEU A 120 -16.26 18.79 13.61
N ALA A 121 -15.26 18.77 12.73
CA ALA A 121 -14.27 17.71 12.70
C ALA A 121 -13.08 18.05 13.61
N ASP A 122 -12.55 17.03 14.28
CA ASP A 122 -11.32 17.07 15.06
C ASP A 122 -10.53 15.76 14.91
N GLY A 123 -9.54 15.53 15.77
CA GLY A 123 -8.72 14.31 15.75
C GLY A 123 -9.42 13.03 16.24
N LEU A 124 -10.59 13.13 16.88
CA LEU A 124 -11.41 12.02 17.37
C LEU A 124 -12.56 11.69 16.43
N VAL A 125 -13.30 12.70 16.00
CA VAL A 125 -14.48 12.58 15.15
C VAL A 125 -14.32 13.45 13.91
N GLY A 126 -14.59 12.88 12.75
CA GLY A 126 -14.52 13.62 11.50
C GLY A 126 -14.91 12.72 10.33
N PRO A 127 -15.62 13.26 9.33
CA PRO A 127 -15.91 12.51 8.13
C PRO A 127 -14.63 12.12 7.38
N ILE A 128 -14.68 10.99 6.70
CA ILE A 128 -13.54 10.34 6.07
C ILE A 128 -13.81 10.31 4.56
N LEU A 129 -12.85 10.80 3.79
CA LEU A 129 -12.83 10.63 2.35
C LEU A 129 -12.21 9.29 2.01
N THR A 130 -12.95 8.44 1.31
CA THR A 130 -12.50 7.14 0.85
C THR A 130 -12.52 7.07 -0.67
N MET A 131 -11.56 6.36 -1.25
CA MET A 131 -11.47 6.16 -2.69
C MET A 131 -10.79 4.81 -3.01
N THR A 132 -11.11 4.27 -4.18
CA THR A 132 -10.44 3.09 -4.76
C THR A 132 -9.32 3.55 -5.67
N ILE A 133 -8.10 3.07 -5.43
CA ILE A 133 -6.95 3.25 -6.33
C ILE A 133 -6.80 2.01 -7.20
N ASN A 134 -7.01 2.18 -8.50
CA ASN A 134 -6.71 1.21 -9.52
C ASN A 134 -5.22 1.30 -9.91
N LEU A 135 -4.43 0.38 -9.36
CA LEU A 135 -2.98 0.34 -9.54
C LEU A 135 -2.58 -0.11 -10.95
N ARG A 136 -3.52 -0.58 -11.80
CA ARG A 136 -3.28 -0.75 -13.24
C ARG A 136 -2.96 0.58 -13.93
N ASN A 137 -3.58 1.66 -13.46
CA ASN A 137 -3.56 2.97 -14.12
C ASN A 137 -2.66 4.00 -13.41
N ALA A 138 -2.03 3.64 -12.27
CA ALA A 138 -1.17 4.54 -11.50
C ALA A 138 0.01 3.78 -10.83
N PRO A 139 1.25 3.92 -11.33
CA PRO A 139 1.64 3.86 -12.73
C PRO A 139 1.95 2.40 -13.13
N GLY A 140 1.14 1.84 -14.04
CA GLY A 140 1.39 0.52 -14.65
C GLY A 140 2.54 0.51 -15.67
N SER A 141 3.54 1.38 -15.49
CA SER A 141 4.78 1.43 -16.29
C SER A 141 5.85 2.13 -15.47
N VAL A 142 7.04 1.54 -15.43
CA VAL A 142 8.21 2.18 -14.84
C VAL A 142 8.63 3.32 -15.78
N GLY A 143 8.45 4.57 -15.36
CA GLY A 143 8.94 5.73 -16.13
C GLY A 143 10.45 5.63 -16.36
N SER A 144 11.02 6.44 -17.24
CA SER A 144 12.46 6.42 -17.56
C SER A 144 13.40 6.63 -16.36
N ALA A 145 12.86 6.93 -15.17
CA ALA A 145 13.55 7.12 -13.89
C ALA A 145 13.29 6.01 -12.83
N GLY A 146 12.33 5.10 -13.00
CA GLY A 146 12.04 4.07 -11.96
C GLY A 146 10.89 4.38 -10.98
N GLN A 147 10.19 5.51 -11.12
CA GLN A 147 9.32 6.05 -10.08
C GLN A 147 7.89 5.44 -10.10
N VAL A 148 7.38 5.12 -8.90
CA VAL A 148 6.00 4.66 -8.67
C VAL A 148 5.24 5.78 -7.96
N GLU A 149 4.25 6.37 -8.63
CA GLU A 149 3.49 7.53 -8.17
C GLU A 149 1.99 7.22 -8.02
N LEU A 150 1.41 7.72 -6.93
CA LEU A 150 -0.03 7.76 -6.68
C LEU A 150 -0.56 9.15 -7.04
N ASP A 151 -1.37 9.24 -8.10
CA ASP A 151 -2.10 10.45 -8.46
C ASP A 151 -3.53 10.38 -7.90
N LEU A 152 -3.85 11.23 -6.91
CA LEU A 152 -5.16 11.26 -6.26
C LEU A 152 -6.28 11.79 -7.17
N ALA A 153 -5.96 12.49 -8.26
CA ALA A 153 -6.96 12.99 -9.21
C ALA A 153 -6.93 12.26 -10.56
N GLY A 154 -5.94 11.38 -10.77
CA GLY A 154 -5.75 10.67 -12.02
C GLY A 154 -6.80 9.61 -12.32
N ASN A 155 -6.73 9.01 -13.52
CA ASN A 155 -7.63 7.95 -13.99
C ASN A 155 -7.55 6.65 -13.16
N GLY A 156 -6.57 6.54 -12.26
CA GLY A 156 -6.46 5.45 -11.29
C GLY A 156 -7.34 5.65 -10.06
N ALA A 157 -7.73 6.88 -9.70
CA ALA A 157 -8.52 7.15 -8.51
C ALA A 157 -10.03 7.21 -8.84
N THR A 158 -10.80 6.30 -8.23
CA THR A 158 -12.23 6.08 -8.51
C THR A 158 -13.03 5.87 -7.21
N ASP A 159 -14.36 5.86 -7.30
CA ASP A 159 -15.27 5.55 -6.18
C ASP A 159 -15.08 6.44 -4.95
N PHE A 160 -15.07 7.77 -5.14
CA PHE A 160 -14.94 8.71 -4.04
C PHE A 160 -16.24 8.77 -3.24
N GLU A 161 -16.17 8.44 -1.95
CA GLU A 161 -17.25 8.63 -0.99
C GLU A 161 -16.74 9.40 0.23
N MET A 162 -17.45 10.45 0.61
CA MET A 162 -17.19 11.24 1.82
C MET A 162 -18.24 10.93 2.87
N SER A 163 -17.80 10.48 4.06
CA SER A 163 -18.72 10.09 5.13
C SER A 163 -19.30 11.32 5.88
N GLY A 164 -20.06 11.11 6.96
CA GLY A 164 -20.62 12.20 7.80
C GLY A 164 -21.80 12.96 7.21
N VAL A 165 -22.55 12.34 6.29
CA VAL A 165 -23.85 12.79 5.78
C VAL A 165 -24.86 11.65 5.88
N ASP A 166 -26.15 11.96 5.82
CA ASP A 166 -27.21 10.98 6.17
C ASP A 166 -27.43 9.92 5.07
N THR A 167 -27.28 10.28 3.79
CA THR A 167 -27.58 9.39 2.66
C THR A 167 -26.34 8.97 1.86
N ARG A 168 -26.37 7.78 1.25
CA ARG A 168 -25.28 7.35 0.34
C ARG A 168 -25.15 8.27 -0.87
N PHE A 169 -26.26 8.77 -1.38
CA PHE A 169 -26.27 9.69 -2.52
C PHE A 169 -25.45 10.95 -2.23
N GLU A 170 -25.66 11.57 -1.06
CA GLU A 170 -24.86 12.70 -0.63
C GLU A 170 -23.39 12.34 -0.42
N ARG A 171 -23.08 11.16 0.14
CA ARG A 171 -21.69 10.70 0.31
C ARG A 171 -20.94 10.68 -1.01
N VAL A 172 -21.57 10.14 -2.05
CA VAL A 172 -21.00 10.08 -3.41
C VAL A 172 -20.86 11.48 -3.99
N LYS A 173 -21.90 12.33 -3.89
CA LYS A 173 -21.86 13.70 -4.43
C LYS A 173 -20.76 14.55 -3.79
N LEU A 174 -20.63 14.47 -2.46
CA LEU A 174 -19.59 15.17 -1.73
C LEU A 174 -18.19 14.59 -2.02
N GLY A 175 -18.09 13.27 -2.21
CA GLY A 175 -16.85 12.63 -2.66
C GLY A 175 -16.43 13.08 -4.06
N GLU A 176 -17.36 13.14 -5.02
CA GLU A 176 -17.13 13.65 -6.39
C GLU A 176 -16.69 15.12 -6.38
N HIS A 177 -17.30 15.94 -5.51
CA HIS A 177 -16.89 17.33 -5.30
C HIS A 177 -15.45 17.44 -4.83
N LEU A 178 -15.09 16.69 -3.77
CA LEU A 178 -13.73 16.67 -3.24
C LEU A 178 -12.72 16.15 -4.27
N LYS A 179 -13.10 15.20 -5.13
CA LYS A 179 -12.26 14.78 -6.26
C LYS A 179 -12.00 15.96 -7.22
N ALA A 180 -13.01 16.75 -7.54
CA ALA A 180 -12.86 17.93 -8.39
C ALA A 180 -11.96 18.99 -7.73
N GLU A 181 -12.13 19.24 -6.44
CA GLU A 181 -11.24 20.14 -5.65
C GLU A 181 -9.78 19.65 -5.69
N ILE A 182 -9.54 18.37 -5.40
CA ILE A 182 -8.20 17.75 -5.43
C ILE A 182 -7.57 17.86 -6.83
N ALA A 183 -8.37 17.79 -7.90
CA ALA A 183 -7.86 17.93 -9.26
C ALA A 183 -7.26 19.32 -9.54
N THR A 184 -7.72 20.36 -8.83
CA THR A 184 -7.18 21.74 -8.94
C THR A 184 -5.83 21.93 -8.25
N TRP A 185 -5.46 21.02 -7.34
CA TRP A 185 -4.20 21.10 -6.60
C TRP A 185 -2.97 20.94 -7.51
N SER A 186 -1.82 21.43 -7.06
CA SER A 186 -0.55 21.24 -7.77
C SER A 186 -0.14 19.76 -7.80
N ASP A 187 0.71 19.39 -8.76
CA ASP A 187 1.23 18.02 -8.84
C ASP A 187 1.96 17.60 -7.54
N SER A 188 2.71 18.51 -6.92
CA SER A 188 3.36 18.26 -5.62
C SER A 188 2.38 18.01 -4.46
N GLN A 189 1.12 18.41 -4.61
CA GLN A 189 0.07 18.17 -3.63
C GLN A 189 -0.66 16.85 -3.93
N LYS A 190 -1.05 16.59 -5.18
CA LYS A 190 -1.89 15.43 -5.52
C LYS A 190 -1.14 14.18 -5.98
N LYS A 191 0.14 14.29 -6.35
CA LYS A 191 0.99 13.17 -6.78
C LYS A 191 1.98 12.80 -5.68
N PHE A 192 1.91 11.55 -5.24
CA PHE A 192 2.74 11.00 -4.19
C PHE A 192 3.65 9.93 -4.76
N GLN A 193 4.95 10.19 -4.79
CA GLN A 193 5.93 9.14 -5.08
C GLN A 193 5.88 8.10 -3.94
N LEU A 194 5.28 6.95 -4.22
CA LEU A 194 5.22 5.81 -3.30
C LEU A 194 6.63 5.22 -3.15
N SER A 195 7.33 5.03 -4.28
CA SER A 195 8.66 4.44 -4.29
C SER A 195 9.49 4.83 -5.53
N GLU A 196 10.78 4.49 -5.51
CA GLU A 196 11.70 4.62 -6.64
C GLU A 196 12.51 3.34 -6.80
N LEU A 197 12.47 2.77 -8.00
CA LEU A 197 13.33 1.67 -8.35
C LEU A 197 14.74 2.20 -8.64
N ARG A 198 15.74 1.64 -7.96
CA ARG A 198 17.15 1.90 -8.31
C ARG A 198 17.44 1.50 -9.76
N GLN A 199 17.82 2.49 -10.56
CA GLN A 199 18.28 2.25 -11.92
C GLN A 199 19.60 1.49 -11.93
N ASN A 200 19.70 0.47 -12.77
CA ASN A 200 20.94 -0.25 -13.01
C ASN A 200 20.99 -0.72 -14.47
N PRO A 201 21.33 0.14 -15.45
CA PRO A 201 21.20 -0.17 -16.88
C PRO A 201 21.95 -1.42 -17.34
N GLY A 202 22.98 -1.86 -16.61
CA GLY A 202 23.74 -3.08 -16.90
C GLY A 202 23.14 -4.37 -16.33
N ASP A 203 22.08 -4.27 -15.52
CA ASP A 203 21.41 -5.42 -14.92
C ASP A 203 20.36 -6.02 -15.86
N ALA A 204 20.29 -7.34 -15.93
CA ALA A 204 19.43 -8.06 -16.84
C ALA A 204 17.95 -8.12 -16.40
N LEU A 205 17.58 -7.65 -15.20
CA LEU A 205 16.19 -7.62 -14.68
C LEU A 205 15.62 -6.20 -14.63
N GLN A 206 15.66 -5.43 -15.72
CA GLN A 206 14.89 -4.17 -15.76
C GLN A 206 13.39 -4.49 -15.72
N PRO A 207 12.57 -3.86 -14.87
CA PRO A 207 11.12 -4.00 -14.95
C PRO A 207 10.51 -3.05 -15.97
N GLY A 208 9.57 -3.52 -16.80
CA GLY A 208 8.78 -2.71 -17.71
C GLY A 208 7.35 -2.49 -17.22
N LYS A 209 6.56 -3.57 -17.15
CA LYS A 209 5.16 -3.56 -16.65
C LYS A 209 5.04 -4.29 -15.32
N PHE A 210 4.18 -3.81 -14.43
CA PHE A 210 3.84 -4.55 -13.21
C PHE A 210 2.36 -4.44 -12.81
N ARG A 211 1.92 -5.33 -11.91
CA ARG A 211 0.58 -5.36 -11.30
C ARG A 211 0.70 -5.67 -9.80
N VAL A 212 -0.12 -5.02 -8.99
CA VAL A 212 -0.21 -5.28 -7.55
C VAL A 212 -1.56 -5.92 -7.26
N LEU A 213 -1.52 -7.13 -6.68
CA LEU A 213 -2.69 -7.93 -6.32
C LEU A 213 -2.64 -8.24 -4.83
N THR A 214 -3.77 -8.64 -4.25
CA THR A 214 -3.79 -9.10 -2.87
C THR A 214 -4.76 -10.26 -2.72
N ARG A 215 -4.49 -11.14 -1.77
CA ARG A 215 -5.46 -12.16 -1.36
C ARG A 215 -5.39 -12.44 0.13
N PRO A 216 -6.51 -12.84 0.76
CA PRO A 216 -6.50 -13.32 2.12
C PRO A 216 -5.72 -14.65 2.23
N ALA A 217 -5.17 -14.91 3.41
CA ALA A 217 -4.64 -16.23 3.75
C ALA A 217 -5.80 -17.24 3.86
N ARG A 218 -5.49 -18.54 3.73
CA ARG A 218 -6.50 -19.61 3.73
C ARG A 218 -7.23 -19.72 5.09
N GLY A 219 -8.44 -19.17 5.16
CA GLY A 219 -9.28 -19.18 6.37
C GLY A 219 -9.29 -17.85 7.14
N ALA A 220 -8.48 -16.88 6.72
CA ALA A 220 -8.37 -15.54 7.31
C ALA A 220 -9.53 -14.58 6.96
N THR A 221 -10.61 -15.09 6.36
CA THR A 221 -11.78 -14.30 5.95
C THR A 221 -12.90 -14.29 7.00
N LEU A 222 -12.87 -15.22 7.95
CA LEU A 222 -13.84 -15.30 9.04
C LEU A 222 -13.43 -14.34 10.16
N ARG A 223 -14.30 -13.38 10.54
CA ARG A 223 -14.04 -12.41 11.63
C ARG A 223 -13.67 -13.06 12.97
N THR A 224 -14.09 -14.30 13.18
CA THR A 224 -13.84 -15.06 14.41
C THR A 224 -12.54 -15.86 14.38
N ALA A 225 -11.81 -15.88 13.26
CA ALA A 225 -10.55 -16.60 13.14
C ALA A 225 -9.41 -15.79 13.79
N GLU A 226 -8.48 -16.49 14.45
CA GLU A 226 -7.29 -15.85 15.05
C GLU A 226 -6.40 -15.14 14.01
N ASP A 227 -6.41 -15.64 12.77
CA ASP A 227 -5.69 -15.09 11.63
C ASP A 227 -6.58 -14.18 10.76
N PHE A 228 -7.70 -13.68 11.28
CA PHE A 228 -8.56 -12.78 10.51
C PHE A 228 -7.78 -11.55 10.02
N GLY A 229 -7.86 -11.29 8.72
CA GLY A 229 -7.12 -10.18 8.10
C GLY A 229 -5.70 -10.54 7.65
N ASP A 230 -5.20 -11.76 7.88
CA ASP A 230 -3.98 -12.23 7.24
C ASP A 230 -4.13 -12.34 5.72
N GLY A 231 -3.04 -12.08 5.01
CA GLY A 231 -3.01 -12.14 3.55
C GLY A 231 -1.64 -11.85 2.97
N GLU A 232 -1.55 -11.82 1.65
CA GLU A 232 -0.35 -11.46 0.92
C GLU A 232 -0.63 -10.39 -0.13
N VAL A 233 0.37 -9.55 -0.36
CA VAL A 233 0.46 -8.58 -1.46
C VAL A 233 1.41 -9.16 -2.50
N LEU A 234 0.93 -9.31 -3.73
CA LEU A 234 1.69 -9.82 -4.86
C LEU A 234 2.06 -8.69 -5.81
N VAL A 235 3.31 -8.63 -6.25
CA VAL A 235 3.77 -7.74 -7.32
C VAL A 235 4.19 -8.60 -8.50
N MET A 236 3.37 -8.63 -9.54
CA MET A 236 3.62 -9.36 -10.78
C MET A 236 4.39 -8.45 -11.73
N ILE A 237 5.55 -8.86 -12.24
CA ILE A 237 6.49 -8.00 -12.97
C ILE A 237 6.87 -8.66 -14.30
N GLY A 238 6.71 -7.91 -15.39
CA GLY A 238 7.29 -8.19 -16.70
C GLY A 238 8.53 -7.33 -16.88
N LEU A 239 9.63 -7.90 -17.37
CA LEU A 239 10.91 -7.20 -17.51
C LEU A 239 10.97 -6.26 -18.72
N ASP A 240 9.98 -6.37 -19.61
CA ASP A 240 9.83 -5.53 -20.78
C ASP A 240 8.37 -5.02 -20.81
N ASP A 241 7.86 -4.62 -21.98
CA ASP A 241 6.43 -4.27 -22.14
C ASP A 241 5.47 -5.47 -22.07
N ARG A 242 5.98 -6.67 -21.75
CA ARG A 242 5.21 -7.91 -21.66
C ARG A 242 4.40 -7.97 -20.38
N GLU A 243 3.18 -8.47 -20.47
CA GLU A 243 2.32 -8.78 -19.33
C GLU A 243 1.94 -10.26 -19.34
N GLY A 244 2.00 -10.90 -18.17
CA GLY A 244 1.46 -12.25 -17.98
C GLY A 244 -0.04 -12.23 -17.73
N ALA A 245 -0.63 -13.42 -17.53
CA ALA A 245 -2.04 -13.54 -17.18
C ALA A 245 -2.28 -13.19 -15.70
N LEU A 246 -3.43 -12.59 -15.40
CA LEU A 246 -3.89 -12.41 -14.02
C LEU A 246 -4.49 -13.72 -13.49
N PRO A 247 -4.31 -14.03 -12.18
CA PRO A 247 -4.96 -15.17 -11.55
C PRO A 247 -6.50 -15.05 -11.64
N PRO A 248 -7.23 -16.02 -12.21
CA PRO A 248 -8.69 -15.96 -12.29
C PRO A 248 -9.42 -16.20 -10.96
N SER A 249 -8.72 -16.74 -9.94
CA SER A 249 -9.24 -16.92 -8.58
C SER A 249 -8.10 -17.13 -7.57
N ASP A 250 -8.42 -17.04 -6.27
CA ASP A 250 -7.45 -17.24 -5.17
C ASP A 250 -6.77 -18.62 -5.18
N THR A 251 -7.33 -19.59 -5.89
CA THR A 251 -6.85 -20.98 -5.97
C THR A 251 -6.01 -21.27 -7.21
N SER A 252 -5.93 -20.33 -8.15
CA SER A 252 -5.27 -20.55 -9.45
C SER A 252 -3.73 -20.57 -9.39
N ILE A 253 -3.15 -20.00 -8.34
CA ILE A 253 -1.72 -20.06 -8.01
C ILE A 253 -1.54 -20.44 -6.52
N PRO A 254 -0.45 -21.13 -6.14
CA PRO A 254 -0.17 -21.47 -4.74
C PRO A 254 0.00 -20.20 -3.90
N TYR A 255 -0.35 -20.26 -2.61
CA TYR A 255 -0.06 -19.17 -1.65
C TYR A 255 1.46 -18.97 -1.57
N MET A 256 1.97 -17.77 -1.82
CA MET A 256 3.41 -17.58 -2.10
C MET A 256 4.26 -17.42 -0.83
N LEU A 257 3.61 -17.31 0.33
CA LEU A 257 4.25 -17.20 1.64
C LEU A 257 4.00 -18.45 2.51
N PRO A 258 4.89 -19.46 2.47
CA PRO A 258 4.83 -20.59 3.40
C PRO A 258 5.05 -20.16 4.85
N GLN A 259 4.72 -21.04 5.81
CA GLN A 259 4.92 -20.80 7.24
C GLN A 259 6.36 -20.36 7.55
N GLY A 260 6.52 -19.33 8.39
CA GLY A 260 7.84 -18.84 8.84
C GLY A 260 8.48 -17.78 7.95
N TYR A 261 7.82 -17.35 6.87
CA TYR A 261 8.33 -16.35 5.94
C TYR A 261 7.31 -15.23 5.73
N SER A 262 7.83 -14.03 5.47
CA SER A 262 7.02 -12.83 5.24
C SER A 262 7.35 -12.10 3.93
N SER A 263 8.30 -12.63 3.16
CA SER A 263 8.54 -12.26 1.77
C SER A 263 8.92 -13.46 0.91
N ASN A 264 8.70 -13.34 -0.40
CA ASN A 264 9.19 -14.26 -1.41
C ASN A 264 9.53 -13.50 -2.70
N LEU A 265 10.66 -13.79 -3.32
CA LEU A 265 11.02 -13.36 -4.66
C LEU A 265 11.06 -14.58 -5.58
N ILE A 266 10.27 -14.55 -6.64
CA ILE A 266 10.13 -15.66 -7.59
C ILE A 266 10.55 -15.18 -8.97
N ILE A 267 11.50 -15.86 -9.61
CA ILE A 267 11.90 -15.59 -11.00
C ILE A 267 11.56 -16.80 -11.84
N SER A 268 10.86 -16.59 -12.95
CA SER A 268 10.48 -17.68 -13.84
C SER A 268 11.69 -18.48 -14.33
N ASN A 269 11.50 -19.79 -14.53
CA ASN A 269 12.58 -20.68 -14.95
C ASN A 269 13.26 -20.23 -16.26
N ALA A 270 12.49 -19.66 -17.17
CA ALA A 270 13.00 -19.11 -18.41
C ALA A 270 13.97 -17.97 -18.12
N GLN A 271 13.55 -16.98 -17.32
CA GLN A 271 14.27 -15.71 -17.21
C GLN A 271 15.58 -15.81 -16.45
N TYR A 272 15.65 -16.53 -15.32
CA TYR A 272 16.93 -16.58 -14.60
C TYR A 272 17.98 -17.40 -15.38
N VAL A 273 17.59 -18.38 -16.19
CA VAL A 273 18.53 -19.10 -17.08
C VAL A 273 18.89 -18.27 -18.32
N ASP A 274 17.88 -17.70 -19.00
CA ASP A 274 18.04 -16.86 -20.20
C ASP A 274 18.90 -15.61 -19.93
N ARG A 275 18.81 -15.03 -18.74
CA ARG A 275 19.46 -13.76 -18.39
C ARG A 275 20.80 -13.96 -17.68
N LEU A 276 20.96 -15.01 -16.87
CA LEU A 276 22.20 -15.22 -16.07
C LEU A 276 23.18 -16.18 -16.73
N LEU A 277 22.70 -17.24 -17.38
CA LEU A 277 23.57 -18.35 -17.78
C LEU A 277 23.77 -18.43 -19.29
N ILE A 278 22.70 -18.37 -20.08
CA ILE A 278 22.79 -18.51 -21.54
C ILE A 278 23.72 -17.48 -22.19
N PRO A 279 23.69 -16.16 -21.84
CA PRO A 279 24.57 -15.18 -22.46
C PRO A 279 26.05 -15.44 -22.16
N GLN A 280 26.35 -15.91 -20.95
CA GLN A 280 27.71 -16.26 -20.55
C GLN A 280 28.20 -17.51 -21.28
N LEU A 281 27.36 -18.53 -21.39
CA LEU A 281 27.67 -19.73 -22.19
C LEU A 281 27.84 -19.39 -23.67
N MET A 282 26.97 -18.54 -24.23
CA MET A 282 27.09 -18.08 -25.61
C MET A 282 28.40 -17.34 -25.84
N SER A 283 28.80 -16.43 -24.95
CA SER A 283 30.09 -15.73 -25.03
C SER A 283 31.28 -16.72 -25.10
N LEU A 284 31.24 -17.80 -24.31
CA LEU A 284 32.26 -18.84 -24.34
C LEU A 284 32.25 -19.70 -25.60
N LEU A 285 31.07 -19.92 -26.20
CA LEU A 285 30.86 -20.83 -27.32
C LEU A 285 30.76 -20.12 -28.68
N THR A 286 30.78 -18.78 -28.71
CA THR A 286 30.53 -17.97 -29.93
C THR A 286 31.45 -18.35 -31.09
N SER A 287 32.73 -18.69 -30.80
CA SER A 287 33.70 -19.08 -31.82
C SER A 287 33.40 -20.43 -32.49
N LEU A 288 32.44 -21.19 -31.97
CA LEU A 288 32.10 -22.53 -32.44
C LEU A 288 30.95 -22.54 -33.46
N GLY A 289 30.28 -21.41 -33.71
CA GLY A 289 29.30 -21.27 -34.80
C GLY A 289 27.94 -21.92 -34.55
N GLY A 290 27.43 -21.86 -33.32
CA GLY A 290 26.09 -22.34 -32.93
C GLY A 290 25.40 -21.43 -31.93
N GLU A 291 24.16 -21.76 -31.57
CA GLU A 291 23.32 -21.00 -30.62
C GLU A 291 22.45 -21.90 -29.73
N PHE A 292 22.05 -21.41 -28.56
CA PHE A 292 21.06 -22.09 -27.74
C PHE A 292 19.64 -21.77 -28.22
N LYS A 293 18.85 -22.81 -28.52
CA LYS A 293 17.42 -22.72 -28.73
C LYS A 293 16.64 -23.20 -27.51
N LYS A 294 15.59 -22.46 -27.19
CA LYS A 294 14.69 -22.76 -26.07
C LYS A 294 13.62 -23.77 -26.50
N GLU A 295 13.48 -24.85 -25.75
CA GLU A 295 12.50 -25.92 -25.98
C GLU A 295 11.74 -26.24 -24.69
N LEU A 296 10.52 -26.76 -24.83
CA LEU A 296 9.75 -27.26 -23.69
C LEU A 296 10.25 -28.67 -23.28
N ASP A 297 10.47 -28.88 -21.99
CA ASP A 297 10.81 -30.15 -21.36
C ASP A 297 9.81 -30.43 -20.23
N GLY A 298 8.80 -31.25 -20.52
CA GLY A 298 7.62 -31.39 -19.66
C GLY A 298 6.83 -30.08 -19.57
N GLN A 299 6.88 -29.42 -18.42
CA GLN A 299 6.19 -28.14 -18.16
C GLN A 299 7.14 -26.93 -18.09
N PHE A 300 8.46 -27.16 -18.08
CA PHE A 300 9.48 -26.12 -17.96
C PHE A 300 10.34 -26.04 -19.21
N PHE A 301 11.14 -24.98 -19.34
CA PHE A 301 12.05 -24.83 -20.47
C PHE A 301 13.42 -25.49 -20.25
N LYS A 302 13.95 -26.11 -21.31
CA LYS A 302 15.36 -26.47 -21.48
C LYS A 302 15.96 -25.68 -22.66
N TYR A 303 17.28 -25.66 -22.76
CA TYR A 303 18.00 -25.03 -23.86
C TYR A 303 18.85 -26.09 -24.56
N VAL A 304 18.79 -26.12 -25.87
CA VAL A 304 19.53 -27.06 -26.73
C VAL A 304 20.48 -26.25 -27.60
N PHE A 305 21.76 -26.57 -27.56
CA PHE A 305 22.72 -25.93 -28.46
C PHE A 305 22.61 -26.55 -29.85
N GLU A 306 22.32 -25.72 -30.84
CA GLU A 306 22.20 -26.12 -32.23
C GLU A 306 23.33 -25.50 -33.06
N GLY A 307 23.86 -26.32 -33.97
CA GLY A 307 25.00 -25.93 -34.80
C GLY A 307 26.34 -26.05 -34.08
N GLY A 308 27.39 -25.67 -34.80
CA GLY A 308 28.77 -25.74 -34.35
C GLY A 308 29.35 -27.15 -34.23
N THR A 309 30.66 -27.24 -34.43
CA THR A 309 31.41 -28.50 -34.32
C THR A 309 32.84 -28.18 -33.91
N LEU A 310 33.34 -28.86 -32.89
CA LEU A 310 34.75 -28.80 -32.54
C LEU A 310 35.52 -29.72 -33.49
N VAL A 311 36.42 -29.13 -34.28
CA VAL A 311 37.24 -29.86 -35.25
C VAL A 311 38.64 -30.04 -34.70
N ILE A 312 39.04 -31.28 -34.47
CA ILE A 312 40.42 -31.64 -34.17
C ILE A 312 41.11 -31.97 -35.48
N SER A 313 42.16 -31.22 -35.82
CA SER A 313 42.88 -31.41 -37.09
C SER A 313 43.44 -32.82 -37.23
N ASP A 314 43.57 -33.25 -38.49
CA ASP A 314 44.31 -34.45 -38.84
C ASP A 314 45.75 -34.41 -38.30
N ARG A 315 46.32 -35.61 -38.15
CA ARG A 315 47.70 -35.77 -37.73
C ARG A 315 48.40 -36.73 -38.65
N TYR A 316 49.62 -36.36 -39.01
CA TYR A 316 50.57 -37.25 -39.63
C TYR A 316 51.94 -36.96 -39.01
N TYR A 317 52.60 -38.00 -38.51
CA TYR A 317 53.99 -37.88 -38.07
C TYR A 317 54.71 -39.22 -38.20
N THR A 318 56.02 -39.12 -38.31
CA THR A 318 56.94 -40.26 -38.37
C THR A 318 57.77 -40.36 -37.11
N TYR A 319 58.09 -41.57 -36.68
CA TYR A 319 58.90 -41.86 -35.50
C TYR A 319 59.75 -43.11 -35.71
N ARG A 320 60.58 -43.51 -34.75
CA ARG A 320 61.45 -44.70 -34.86
C ARG A 320 61.29 -45.63 -33.66
N ILE A 321 61.29 -46.93 -33.92
CA ILE A 321 61.39 -48.01 -32.91
C ILE A 321 62.50 -48.94 -33.37
N ASP A 322 63.49 -49.18 -32.51
CA ASP A 322 64.69 -49.99 -32.82
C ASP A 322 65.36 -49.57 -34.15
N ASP A 323 65.57 -48.27 -34.32
CA ASP A 323 66.09 -47.60 -35.54
C ASP A 323 65.27 -47.77 -36.82
N LYS A 324 64.13 -48.47 -36.77
CA LYS A 324 63.23 -48.65 -37.92
C LYS A 324 62.22 -47.52 -37.99
N PRO A 325 61.91 -46.98 -39.18
CA PRO A 325 60.96 -45.89 -39.33
C PRO A 325 59.50 -46.37 -39.25
N TRP A 326 58.67 -45.59 -38.58
CA TRP A 326 57.23 -45.79 -38.39
C TRP A 326 56.48 -44.49 -38.70
N SER A 327 55.18 -44.60 -38.98
CA SER A 327 54.28 -43.46 -39.12
C SER A 327 52.95 -43.74 -38.45
N PHE A 328 52.33 -42.67 -37.96
CA PHE A 328 50.94 -42.64 -37.55
C PHE A 328 50.22 -41.55 -38.35
N SER A 329 49.02 -41.88 -38.82
CA SER A 329 48.12 -40.92 -39.43
C SER A 329 46.71 -41.06 -38.87
N CYS A 330 46.01 -39.95 -38.71
CA CYS A 330 44.58 -39.93 -38.41
C CYS A 330 43.89 -38.78 -39.13
N TRP A 331 42.68 -39.03 -39.60
CA TRP A 331 41.82 -38.00 -40.18
C TRP A 331 41.31 -37.03 -39.11
N PRO A 332 40.77 -35.86 -39.51
CA PRO A 332 40.21 -34.91 -38.56
C PRO A 332 39.06 -35.54 -37.75
N THR A 333 38.94 -35.18 -36.49
CA THR A 333 37.83 -35.59 -35.62
C THR A 333 36.82 -34.45 -35.50
N TYR A 334 35.56 -34.72 -35.82
CA TYR A 334 34.47 -33.76 -35.72
C TYR A 334 33.59 -34.10 -34.51
N MET A 335 33.62 -33.24 -33.51
CA MET A 335 32.86 -33.37 -32.27
C MET A 335 31.69 -32.39 -32.30
N PRO A 336 30.50 -32.79 -32.78
CA PRO A 336 29.36 -31.88 -32.88
C PRO A 336 28.86 -31.45 -31.50
N PHE A 337 28.41 -30.19 -31.42
CA PHE A 337 27.75 -29.69 -30.20
C PHE A 337 26.26 -30.04 -30.15
N SER A 338 25.71 -30.62 -31.23
CA SER A 338 24.35 -31.15 -31.25
C SER A 338 24.16 -32.17 -30.13
N GLY A 339 23.29 -31.86 -29.16
CA GLY A 339 23.07 -32.66 -27.96
C GLY A 339 23.56 -32.03 -26.65
N MET A 340 24.26 -30.89 -26.71
CA MET A 340 24.51 -30.06 -25.53
C MET A 340 23.21 -29.41 -25.06
N THR A 341 22.85 -29.64 -23.79
CA THR A 341 21.61 -29.13 -23.19
C THR A 341 21.86 -28.42 -21.88
N VAL A 342 21.09 -27.36 -21.60
CA VAL A 342 21.01 -26.72 -20.28
C VAL A 342 19.59 -26.88 -19.76
N ARG A 343 19.43 -27.47 -18.58
CA ARG A 343 18.10 -27.67 -17.97
C ARG A 343 18.13 -27.53 -16.46
N VAL A 344 16.98 -27.23 -15.88
CA VAL A 344 16.79 -27.16 -14.44
C VAL A 344 16.37 -28.54 -13.93
N MET A 345 17.12 -29.12 -13.01
CA MET A 345 16.75 -30.39 -12.38
C MET A 345 17.46 -30.55 -11.03
N ASP A 346 16.82 -31.27 -10.10
CA ASP A 346 17.36 -31.56 -8.76
C ASP A 346 17.84 -30.30 -8.00
N ASN A 347 17.10 -29.19 -8.11
CA ASN A 347 17.45 -27.91 -7.47
C ASN A 347 18.76 -27.27 -7.99
N THR A 348 19.20 -27.67 -9.18
CA THR A 348 20.41 -27.16 -9.86
C THR A 348 20.11 -26.86 -11.33
N VAL A 349 20.98 -26.10 -11.98
CA VAL A 349 21.00 -25.97 -13.45
C VAL A 349 22.11 -26.85 -13.98
N LYS A 350 21.79 -27.79 -14.87
CA LYS A 350 22.76 -28.74 -15.42
C LYS A 350 22.98 -28.46 -16.89
N LEU A 351 24.25 -28.26 -17.27
CA LEU A 351 24.73 -28.34 -18.64
C LEU A 351 25.22 -29.76 -18.88
N VAL A 352 24.68 -30.45 -19.87
CA VAL A 352 25.05 -31.80 -20.27
C VAL A 352 25.42 -31.79 -21.75
N TRP A 353 26.65 -32.18 -22.07
CA TRP A 353 27.10 -32.43 -23.43
C TRP A 353 27.67 -33.83 -23.52
N GLN A 354 26.92 -34.72 -24.17
CA GLN A 354 27.29 -36.11 -24.39
C GLN A 354 27.17 -36.44 -25.86
N GLY A 355 28.09 -37.26 -26.38
CA GLY A 355 28.09 -37.60 -27.78
C GLY A 355 29.21 -38.53 -28.20
N GLU A 356 29.19 -38.88 -29.47
CA GLU A 356 30.23 -39.58 -30.19
C GLU A 356 30.59 -38.76 -31.42
N SER A 357 31.88 -38.73 -31.80
CA SER A 357 32.34 -38.01 -32.98
C SER A 357 31.89 -38.72 -34.24
N ASP A 358 32.14 -38.09 -35.39
CA ASP A 358 32.18 -38.84 -36.63
C ASP A 358 33.23 -39.95 -36.59
N VAL A 359 33.08 -40.92 -37.50
CA VAL A 359 34.00 -42.04 -37.61
C VAL A 359 35.22 -41.58 -38.41
N MET A 360 36.37 -41.52 -37.75
CA MET A 360 37.64 -41.15 -38.34
C MET A 360 38.48 -42.37 -38.71
N TYR A 361 39.21 -42.27 -39.81
CA TYR A 361 40.21 -43.26 -40.20
C TYR A 361 41.53 -42.97 -39.49
N ALA A 362 42.12 -44.00 -38.88
CA ALA A 362 43.47 -43.95 -38.32
C ALA A 362 44.32 -45.11 -38.85
N GLN A 363 45.62 -44.91 -38.91
CA GLN A 363 46.56 -45.89 -39.43
C GLN A 363 47.90 -45.78 -38.72
N SER A 364 48.47 -46.91 -38.31
CA SER A 364 49.88 -47.06 -38.01
C SER A 364 50.56 -47.87 -39.12
N ALA A 365 51.77 -47.46 -39.50
CA ALA A 365 52.54 -48.17 -40.52
C ALA A 365 54.01 -48.25 -40.13
N LYS A 366 54.59 -49.45 -40.26
CA LYS A 366 56.03 -49.63 -40.27
C LYS A 366 56.55 -49.39 -41.69
N LEU A 367 57.35 -48.35 -41.86
CA LEU A 367 57.85 -47.91 -43.15
C LEU A 367 59.02 -48.79 -43.59
N ASN A 368 58.98 -49.27 -44.83
CA ASN A 368 60.06 -50.07 -45.39
C ASN A 368 60.88 -49.21 -46.37
N MET A 369 61.99 -48.63 -45.88
CA MET A 369 62.83 -47.73 -46.67
C MET A 369 63.91 -48.45 -47.50
N ASP A 370 64.17 -49.74 -47.21
CA ASP A 370 65.27 -50.49 -47.82
C ASP A 370 64.86 -51.27 -49.09
N ASN A 371 63.56 -51.52 -49.31
CA ASN A 371 63.05 -52.18 -50.51
C ASN A 371 61.59 -51.76 -50.83
N PRO A 372 61.36 -50.90 -51.85
CA PRO A 372 60.04 -50.41 -52.24
C PRO A 372 59.04 -51.51 -52.65
N ASP A 373 59.52 -52.67 -53.10
CA ASP A 373 58.68 -53.77 -53.60
C ASP A 373 57.99 -54.57 -52.49
N ASN A 374 58.41 -54.40 -51.22
CA ASN A 374 57.98 -55.25 -50.11
C ASN A 374 56.81 -54.66 -49.29
N GLY A 375 56.29 -53.49 -49.67
CA GLY A 375 55.18 -52.79 -49.03
C GLY A 375 55.43 -52.34 -47.57
N ASN A 376 54.63 -51.39 -47.09
CA ASN A 376 54.58 -51.05 -45.67
C ASN A 376 53.73 -52.08 -44.91
N ALA A 377 54.14 -52.47 -43.70
CA ALA A 377 53.26 -53.22 -42.81
C ALA A 377 52.31 -52.24 -42.13
N ILE A 378 51.01 -52.41 -42.32
CA ILE A 378 49.98 -51.45 -41.93
C ILE A 378 48.96 -52.09 -40.98
N TYR A 379 48.53 -51.35 -39.96
CA TYR A 379 47.32 -51.63 -39.20
C TYR A 379 46.45 -50.36 -39.20
N ASP A 380 45.21 -50.50 -39.65
CA ASP A 380 44.29 -49.37 -39.78
C ASP A 380 42.91 -49.67 -39.18
N GLY A 381 42.13 -48.62 -39.03
CA GLY A 381 40.79 -48.76 -38.50
C GLY A 381 39.99 -47.47 -38.48
N ASN A 382 38.69 -47.68 -38.30
CA ASN A 382 37.69 -46.67 -38.09
C ASN A 382 37.44 -46.54 -36.59
N VAL A 383 37.67 -45.35 -36.05
CA VAL A 383 37.56 -45.04 -34.62
C VAL A 383 36.71 -43.79 -34.42
N ALA A 384 36.16 -43.62 -33.22
CA ALA A 384 35.39 -42.44 -32.84
C ALA A 384 35.74 -42.02 -31.40
N ALA A 385 35.71 -40.72 -31.15
CA ALA A 385 35.79 -40.11 -29.83
C ALA A 385 34.42 -40.18 -29.14
N THR A 386 34.37 -40.53 -27.86
CA THR A 386 33.15 -40.48 -27.03
C THR A 386 33.39 -39.53 -25.86
N TRP A 387 32.35 -38.78 -25.46
CA TRP A 387 32.42 -37.87 -24.32
C TRP A 387 31.10 -37.77 -23.58
N ASN A 388 31.21 -37.43 -22.29
CA ASN A 388 30.12 -37.05 -21.42
C ASN A 388 30.63 -35.98 -20.44
N LEU A 389 30.30 -34.72 -20.74
CA LEU A 389 30.61 -33.57 -19.92
C LEU A 389 29.33 -33.06 -19.24
N VAL A 390 29.29 -33.12 -17.91
CA VAL A 390 28.18 -32.62 -17.10
C VAL A 390 28.71 -31.54 -16.17
N GLN A 391 28.21 -30.31 -16.31
CA GLN A 391 28.47 -29.20 -15.39
C GLN A 391 27.18 -28.87 -14.63
N GLU A 392 27.26 -28.86 -13.31
CA GLU A 392 26.17 -28.43 -12.43
C GLU A 392 26.45 -27.03 -11.89
N PHE A 393 25.42 -26.18 -11.93
CA PHE A 393 25.41 -24.84 -11.36
C PHE A 393 24.38 -24.77 -10.24
N LYS A 394 24.73 -24.10 -9.16
CA LYS A 394 23.81 -23.78 -8.07
C LYS A 394 23.51 -22.30 -8.07
N VAL A 395 22.25 -21.96 -7.82
CA VAL A 395 21.85 -20.58 -7.55
C VAL A 395 21.92 -20.35 -6.04
N VAL A 396 22.62 -19.30 -5.63
CA VAL A 396 22.82 -18.92 -4.23
C VAL A 396 22.53 -17.43 -4.05
N VAL A 397 22.35 -17.02 -2.78
CA VAL A 397 22.39 -15.60 -2.41
C VAL A 397 23.79 -15.30 -1.88
N VAL A 398 24.42 -14.27 -2.42
CA VAL A 398 25.72 -13.74 -1.98
C VAL A 398 25.55 -12.30 -1.52
N GLU A 399 26.53 -11.78 -0.79
CA GLU A 399 26.58 -10.37 -0.40
C GLU A 399 27.51 -9.61 -1.33
N ASP A 400 27.04 -8.49 -1.87
CA ASP A 400 27.88 -7.60 -2.67
C ASP A 400 28.96 -6.97 -1.77
N ALA A 401 30.23 -7.16 -2.13
CA ALA A 401 31.35 -6.69 -1.31
C ALA A 401 31.41 -5.16 -1.18
N ALA A 402 30.84 -4.41 -2.14
CA ALA A 402 30.86 -2.95 -2.12
C ALA A 402 29.69 -2.35 -1.33
N SER A 403 28.47 -2.89 -1.50
CA SER A 403 27.25 -2.32 -0.92
C SER A 403 26.69 -3.08 0.29
N GLY A 404 27.14 -4.31 0.55
CA GLY A 404 26.57 -5.19 1.57
C GLY A 404 25.17 -5.71 1.22
N LEU A 405 24.72 -5.52 -0.02
CA LEU A 405 23.37 -5.90 -0.46
C LEU A 405 23.34 -7.34 -0.96
N PRO A 406 22.21 -8.06 -0.76
CA PRO A 406 22.07 -9.40 -1.29
C PRO A 406 21.99 -9.39 -2.82
N LEU A 407 22.76 -10.28 -3.46
CA LEU A 407 22.72 -10.57 -4.90
C LEU A 407 22.36 -12.03 -5.11
N ILE A 408 21.74 -12.32 -6.25
CA ILE A 408 21.57 -13.70 -6.72
C ILE A 408 22.79 -14.04 -7.56
N GLU A 409 23.46 -15.15 -7.24
CA GLU A 409 24.59 -15.66 -8.00
C GLU A 409 24.30 -17.05 -8.54
N ILE A 410 24.57 -17.27 -9.81
CA ILE A 410 24.71 -18.62 -10.37
C ILE A 410 26.20 -18.97 -10.42
N GLN A 411 26.58 -20.07 -9.75
CA GLN A 411 27.97 -20.50 -9.64
C GLN A 411 28.13 -22.00 -9.91
N PRO A 412 29.28 -22.43 -10.45
CA PRO A 412 29.55 -23.84 -10.75
C PRO A 412 29.86 -24.61 -9.47
N VAL A 413 29.25 -25.78 -9.28
CA VAL A 413 29.43 -26.58 -8.04
C VAL A 413 30.03 -27.96 -8.28
N ALA A 414 29.75 -28.58 -9.43
CA ALA A 414 30.29 -29.88 -9.76
C ALA A 414 30.49 -29.99 -11.27
N VAL A 415 31.53 -30.71 -11.69
CA VAL A 415 31.71 -31.07 -13.09
C VAL A 415 32.28 -32.47 -13.24
N LYS A 416 31.65 -33.25 -14.10
CA LYS A 416 32.03 -34.60 -14.46
C LYS A 416 32.45 -34.59 -15.92
N LEU A 417 33.61 -35.16 -16.22
CA LEU A 417 34.08 -35.35 -17.59
C LEU A 417 34.52 -36.81 -17.73
N GLU A 418 33.78 -37.56 -18.55
CA GLU A 418 34.14 -38.88 -19.01
C GLU A 418 34.40 -38.81 -20.51
N SER A 419 35.38 -39.56 -20.98
CA SER A 419 35.78 -39.53 -22.39
C SER A 419 36.51 -40.82 -22.75
N GLY A 420 36.36 -41.30 -23.98
CA GLY A 420 37.06 -42.50 -24.44
C GLY A 420 37.12 -42.64 -25.94
N VAL A 421 37.81 -43.68 -26.40
CA VAL A 421 37.91 -44.04 -27.82
C VAL A 421 37.09 -45.31 -28.09
N SER A 422 36.27 -45.25 -29.14
CA SER A 422 35.38 -46.29 -29.62
C SER A 422 35.92 -46.82 -30.95
N VAL A 423 36.43 -48.05 -30.98
CA VAL A 423 36.95 -48.69 -32.21
C VAL A 423 35.80 -49.40 -32.92
N LYS A 424 35.42 -48.92 -34.10
CA LYS A 424 34.29 -49.47 -34.88
C LYS A 424 34.71 -50.71 -35.68
N LYS A 425 35.85 -50.60 -36.36
CA LYS A 425 36.46 -51.66 -37.17
C LYS A 425 37.95 -51.42 -37.24
N SER A 426 38.77 -52.44 -37.06
CA SER A 426 40.21 -52.35 -37.30
C SER A 426 40.77 -53.68 -37.78
N GLY A 427 41.90 -53.65 -38.47
CA GLY A 427 42.56 -54.83 -38.99
C GLY A 427 43.87 -54.51 -39.70
N GLY A 428 44.65 -55.54 -39.99
CA GLY A 428 45.94 -55.40 -40.67
C GLY A 428 47.02 -56.24 -40.02
N ASN A 429 48.28 -55.82 -40.17
CA ASN A 429 49.42 -56.54 -39.66
C ASN A 429 49.48 -56.48 -38.11
N PRO A 430 49.42 -57.62 -37.39
CA PRO A 430 49.39 -57.63 -35.93
C PRO A 430 50.57 -56.90 -35.26
N ARG A 431 51.72 -56.81 -35.94
CA ARG A 431 52.91 -56.09 -35.44
C ARG A 431 52.68 -54.58 -35.30
N CYS A 432 51.73 -54.02 -36.03
CA CYS A 432 51.43 -52.59 -36.01
C CYS A 432 50.24 -52.25 -35.10
N LYS A 433 49.53 -53.25 -34.56
CA LYS A 433 48.35 -53.05 -33.70
C LYS A 433 48.67 -52.28 -32.42
N ALA A 434 49.75 -52.63 -31.72
CA ALA A 434 50.12 -51.96 -30.46
C ALA A 434 50.39 -50.46 -30.67
N GLU A 435 51.03 -50.12 -31.78
CA GLU A 435 51.31 -48.74 -32.18
C GLU A 435 50.05 -47.99 -32.62
N PHE A 436 49.12 -48.67 -33.31
CA PHE A 436 47.79 -48.13 -33.60
C PHE A 436 47.04 -47.79 -32.31
N ASP A 437 46.89 -48.77 -31.40
CA ASP A 437 46.16 -48.58 -30.14
C ASP A 437 46.77 -47.44 -29.30
N LYS A 438 48.11 -47.40 -29.20
CA LYS A 438 48.85 -46.35 -28.49
C LYS A 438 48.61 -44.98 -29.09
N HIS A 439 48.88 -44.79 -30.38
CA HIS A 439 48.85 -43.46 -30.99
C HIS A 439 47.43 -42.94 -31.24
N THR A 440 46.44 -43.82 -31.44
CA THR A 440 45.03 -43.41 -31.41
C THR A 440 44.62 -42.93 -30.01
N SER A 441 45.08 -43.62 -28.96
CA SER A 441 44.83 -43.18 -27.57
C SER A 441 45.54 -41.85 -27.27
N GLU A 442 46.80 -41.69 -27.69
CA GLU A 442 47.56 -40.44 -27.51
C GLU A 442 46.94 -39.27 -28.30
N HIS A 443 46.47 -39.49 -29.52
CA HIS A 443 45.76 -38.46 -30.30
C HIS A 443 44.51 -37.98 -29.55
N PHE A 444 43.75 -38.93 -29.00
CA PHE A 444 42.57 -38.60 -28.21
C PHE A 444 42.93 -37.85 -26.92
N GLU A 445 43.90 -38.33 -26.15
CA GLU A 445 44.31 -37.72 -24.89
C GLU A 445 44.91 -36.30 -25.09
N LYS A 446 45.77 -36.13 -26.09
CA LYS A 446 46.45 -34.84 -26.33
C LYS A 446 45.60 -33.82 -27.07
N HIS A 447 44.59 -34.25 -27.81
CA HIS A 447 43.88 -33.31 -28.68
C HIS A 447 42.39 -33.27 -28.35
N CYS A 448 41.68 -34.40 -28.40
CA CYS A 448 40.25 -34.38 -28.04
C CYS A 448 40.04 -34.03 -26.56
N TYR A 449 40.74 -34.70 -25.65
CA TYR A 449 40.57 -34.53 -24.21
C TYR A 449 41.07 -33.17 -23.70
N GLU A 450 42.17 -32.63 -24.25
CA GLU A 450 42.64 -31.29 -23.88
C GLU A 450 41.60 -30.20 -24.19
N HIS A 451 40.92 -30.28 -25.34
CA HIS A 451 39.83 -29.37 -25.67
C HIS A 451 38.60 -29.56 -24.75
N LEU A 452 38.24 -30.82 -24.43
CA LEU A 452 37.19 -31.10 -23.43
C LEU A 452 37.56 -30.55 -22.04
N LYS A 453 38.84 -30.65 -21.64
CA LYS A 453 39.37 -30.08 -20.41
C LYS A 453 39.33 -28.56 -20.39
N PHE A 454 39.62 -27.93 -21.53
CA PHE A 454 39.51 -26.49 -21.69
C PHE A 454 38.06 -26.02 -21.51
N LEU A 455 37.08 -26.67 -22.13
CA LEU A 455 35.67 -26.35 -21.93
C LEU A 455 35.25 -26.57 -20.47
N GLN A 456 35.66 -27.71 -19.88
CA GLN A 456 35.46 -27.98 -18.46
C GLN A 456 36.01 -26.85 -17.56
N SER A 457 37.23 -26.35 -17.83
CA SER A 457 37.82 -25.29 -17.00
C SER A 457 37.09 -23.96 -17.16
N ARG A 458 36.63 -23.62 -18.37
CA ARG A 458 35.80 -22.44 -18.62
C ARG A 458 34.48 -22.51 -17.89
N PHE A 459 33.79 -23.65 -17.94
CA PHE A 459 32.53 -23.84 -17.22
C PHE A 459 32.71 -23.80 -15.70
N LYS A 460 33.82 -24.33 -15.17
CA LYS A 460 34.19 -24.19 -13.74
C LYS A 460 34.44 -22.76 -13.27
N SER A 461 34.70 -21.83 -14.20
CA SER A 461 34.94 -20.41 -13.90
C SER A 461 33.73 -19.52 -14.17
N LEU A 462 32.62 -20.09 -14.64
CA LEU A 462 31.46 -19.32 -15.07
C LEU A 462 30.57 -18.99 -13.87
N THR A 463 30.70 -17.76 -13.38
CA THR A 463 29.87 -17.19 -12.33
C THR A 463 29.21 -15.92 -12.84
N GLN A 464 27.95 -15.70 -12.50
CA GLN A 464 27.21 -14.49 -12.84
C GLN A 464 26.31 -14.06 -11.69
N THR A 465 26.32 -12.77 -11.38
CA THR A 465 25.47 -12.16 -10.35
C THR A 465 24.37 -11.28 -10.95
N ILE A 466 23.30 -11.08 -10.19
CA ILE A 466 22.23 -10.13 -10.51
C ILE A 466 21.58 -9.55 -9.25
N ASP A 467 21.16 -8.30 -9.34
CA ASP A 467 20.47 -7.59 -8.27
C ASP A 467 18.96 -7.62 -8.51
N ALA A 468 18.34 -8.76 -8.20
CA ALA A 468 16.88 -8.89 -8.25
C ALA A 468 16.18 -8.19 -7.08
N PHE A 469 16.86 -8.00 -5.94
CA PHE A 469 16.27 -7.42 -4.74
C PHE A 469 15.95 -5.94 -4.89
N ARG A 470 16.58 -5.22 -5.83
CA ARG A 470 16.15 -3.86 -6.19
C ARG A 470 14.68 -3.77 -6.60
N LEU A 471 14.07 -4.85 -7.09
CA LEU A 471 12.66 -4.89 -7.49
C LEU A 471 11.71 -4.63 -6.31
N ASN A 472 12.16 -4.80 -5.05
CA ASN A 472 11.43 -4.37 -3.87
C ASN A 472 11.14 -2.86 -3.88
N GLY A 473 11.98 -2.09 -4.59
CA GLY A 473 11.83 -0.67 -4.90
C GLY A 473 10.55 -0.30 -5.64
N LEU A 474 9.75 -1.27 -6.11
CA LEU A 474 8.43 -1.00 -6.68
C LEU A 474 7.36 -0.69 -5.62
N LEU A 475 7.50 -1.21 -4.40
CA LEU A 475 6.56 -0.95 -3.30
C LEU A 475 7.18 -0.17 -2.14
N PHE A 476 8.49 -0.30 -1.92
CA PHE A 476 9.17 0.27 -0.76
C PHE A 476 10.35 1.14 -1.18
N ARG A 477 10.47 2.35 -0.61
CA ARG A 477 11.58 3.27 -0.89
C ARG A 477 12.95 2.68 -0.57
N ASP A 478 13.04 1.93 0.53
CA ASP A 478 14.24 1.18 0.86
C ASP A 478 14.20 -0.18 0.16
N THR A 479 15.12 -0.38 -0.78
CA THR A 479 15.23 -1.65 -1.52
C THR A 479 15.79 -2.79 -0.66
N SER A 480 16.40 -2.48 0.50
CA SER A 480 16.93 -3.42 1.51
C SER A 480 15.86 -3.94 2.46
N VAL A 481 14.59 -3.69 2.14
CA VAL A 481 13.42 -4.13 2.90
C VAL A 481 13.26 -5.66 2.90
N VAL A 482 14.04 -6.44 2.15
CA VAL A 482 13.95 -7.91 2.18
C VAL A 482 15.26 -8.52 2.65
N VAL A 483 15.17 -9.38 3.65
CA VAL A 483 16.27 -10.23 4.11
C VAL A 483 16.01 -11.65 3.63
N PRO A 484 16.75 -12.16 2.63
CA PRO A 484 16.60 -13.53 2.17
C PRO A 484 17.07 -14.53 3.24
N LYS A 485 16.35 -15.63 3.37
CA LYS A 485 16.69 -16.74 4.28
C LYS A 485 17.02 -18.02 3.55
N GLU A 486 16.24 -18.32 2.51
CA GLU A 486 16.34 -19.57 1.78
C GLU A 486 16.13 -19.38 0.30
N ILE A 487 16.85 -20.18 -0.49
CA ILE A 487 16.79 -20.19 -1.95
C ILE A 487 16.57 -21.62 -2.44
N ALA A 488 15.66 -21.79 -3.39
CA ALA A 488 15.38 -23.06 -4.03
C ALA A 488 15.03 -22.86 -5.50
N VAL A 489 15.29 -23.90 -6.29
CA VAL A 489 15.08 -23.97 -7.75
C VAL A 489 14.24 -25.22 -8.08
N PRO A 490 13.00 -25.33 -7.58
CA PRO A 490 12.10 -26.46 -7.91
C PRO A 490 11.64 -26.46 -9.37
N GLY A 491 11.79 -25.33 -10.06
CA GLY A 491 11.42 -25.07 -11.44
C GLY A 491 11.61 -23.59 -11.67
N ASP A 492 10.63 -22.79 -11.26
CA ASP A 492 10.85 -21.36 -11.01
C ASP A 492 11.78 -21.17 -9.81
N LEU A 493 12.70 -20.20 -9.87
CA LEU A 493 13.55 -19.81 -8.75
C LEU A 493 12.68 -19.15 -7.68
N THR A 494 12.81 -19.57 -6.42
CA THR A 494 12.12 -18.95 -5.28
C THR A 494 13.13 -18.62 -4.17
N ILE A 495 13.00 -17.42 -3.63
CA ILE A 495 13.83 -16.92 -2.54
C ILE A 495 12.92 -16.44 -1.42
N LEU A 496 12.81 -17.25 -0.38
CA LEU A 496 12.00 -17.00 0.80
C LEU A 496 12.78 -16.16 1.81
N GLY A 497 12.10 -15.20 2.45
CA GLY A 497 12.74 -14.29 3.38
C GLY A 497 11.79 -13.60 4.36
N ASP A 498 12.30 -12.54 4.96
CA ASP A 498 11.52 -11.63 5.78
C ASP A 498 11.47 -10.22 5.20
N ILE A 499 10.30 -9.60 5.33
CA ILE A 499 10.13 -8.18 5.04
C ILE A 499 10.51 -7.34 6.27
N ALA A 500 11.42 -6.40 6.06
CA ALA A 500 12.03 -5.43 6.96
C ALA A 500 12.13 -5.93 8.39
N PRO A 501 12.87 -7.03 8.66
CA PRO A 501 12.92 -7.59 10.00
C PRO A 501 13.41 -6.55 11.01
N LYS A 502 14.32 -5.63 10.65
CA LYS A 502 14.70 -4.52 11.53
C LYS A 502 13.51 -3.62 11.89
N LEU A 503 12.72 -3.18 10.91
CA LEU A 503 11.59 -2.26 11.12
C LEU A 503 10.32 -2.93 11.66
N THR A 504 10.18 -4.24 11.49
CA THR A 504 8.98 -5.00 11.84
C THR A 504 9.17 -5.95 13.02
N ALA A 505 10.42 -6.20 13.46
CA ALA A 505 10.71 -6.96 14.69
C ALA A 505 10.28 -6.19 15.94
N TYR A 506 10.37 -4.86 15.90
CA TYR A 506 9.91 -3.98 16.96
C TYR A 506 8.86 -3.02 16.44
N GLN A 507 7.81 -2.81 17.23
CA GLN A 507 6.74 -1.87 16.95
C GLN A 507 6.45 -1.03 18.19
N LEU A 508 6.00 0.20 17.99
CA LEU A 508 5.40 0.95 19.08
C LEU A 508 4.03 0.35 19.42
N SER A 509 3.65 0.40 20.70
CA SER A 509 2.33 -0.05 21.17
C SER A 509 1.18 0.56 20.39
N ASP A 510 1.35 1.81 19.97
CA ASP A 510 0.39 2.57 19.17
C ASP A 510 1.14 3.39 18.11
N ALA A 511 0.87 3.10 16.83
CA ALA A 511 1.42 3.88 15.71
C ALA A 511 0.65 5.19 15.48
N GLU A 512 -0.63 5.23 15.86
CA GLU A 512 -1.47 6.42 15.86
C GLU A 512 -2.21 6.49 17.20
N LYS A 513 -2.18 7.65 17.86
CA LYS A 513 -2.88 7.86 19.13
C LYS A 513 -3.58 9.20 19.18
N VAL A 514 -4.72 9.27 19.86
CA VAL A 514 -5.37 10.54 20.21
C VAL A 514 -5.22 10.77 21.71
N VAL A 515 -4.79 11.97 22.11
CA VAL A 515 -4.56 12.35 23.51
C VAL A 515 -5.23 13.70 23.76
N ALA A 516 -6.04 13.79 24.81
CA ALA A 516 -6.67 15.04 25.20
C ALA A 516 -5.65 16.00 25.83
N ALA A 517 -5.95 17.29 25.79
CA ALA A 517 -5.14 18.31 26.47
C ALA A 517 -4.94 17.96 27.96
N GLY A 518 -3.70 18.07 28.44
CA GLY A 518 -3.27 17.67 29.79
C GLY A 518 -3.23 16.17 30.05
N GLY A 519 -3.71 15.34 29.11
CA GLY A 519 -3.69 13.89 29.21
C GLY A 519 -2.30 13.28 28.99
N THR A 520 -2.18 12.00 29.31
CA THR A 520 -0.93 11.25 29.12
C THR A 520 -1.17 9.96 28.35
N HIS A 521 -0.12 9.43 27.72
CA HIS A 521 -0.13 8.12 27.10
C HIS A 521 1.24 7.45 27.18
N GLN A 522 1.26 6.19 27.60
CA GLN A 522 2.47 5.41 27.72
C GLN A 522 2.75 4.67 26.41
N PHE A 523 3.77 5.13 25.69
CA PHE A 523 4.31 4.37 24.56
C PHE A 523 5.26 3.29 25.07
N SER A 524 5.22 2.12 24.44
CA SER A 524 6.19 1.05 24.69
C SER A 524 6.62 0.42 23.39
N VAL A 525 7.81 -0.18 23.39
CA VAL A 525 8.32 -0.96 22.27
C VAL A 525 7.97 -2.43 22.48
N GLN A 526 7.42 -3.08 21.47
CA GLN A 526 6.98 -4.47 21.48
C GLN A 526 7.77 -5.28 20.43
N PRO A 527 8.36 -6.43 20.80
CA PRO A 527 8.45 -6.98 22.16
C PRO A 527 9.36 -6.13 23.06
N SER A 528 9.16 -6.22 24.38
CA SER A 528 9.94 -5.46 25.36
C SER A 528 11.40 -5.93 25.44
N GLY A 529 12.30 -5.05 25.88
CA GLY A 529 13.72 -5.35 26.08
C GLY A 529 14.69 -4.57 25.19
N LEU A 530 14.19 -3.87 24.17
CA LEU A 530 15.01 -2.95 23.39
C LEU A 530 15.22 -1.62 24.14
N ALA A 531 16.48 -1.24 24.35
CA ALA A 531 16.82 0.05 24.92
C ALA A 531 16.64 1.16 23.87
N VAL A 532 15.80 2.16 24.17
CA VAL A 532 15.46 3.25 23.26
C VAL A 532 15.55 4.61 23.92
N THR A 533 15.76 5.63 23.09
CA THR A 533 15.64 7.05 23.43
C THR A 533 14.38 7.62 22.82
N TRP A 534 13.71 8.53 23.53
CA TRP A 534 12.43 9.10 23.14
C TRP A 534 12.56 10.58 22.77
N LYS A 535 11.81 10.99 21.75
CA LYS A 535 11.69 12.38 21.33
C LYS A 535 10.23 12.67 20.94
N VAL A 536 9.76 13.87 21.24
CA VAL A 536 8.52 14.41 20.67
C VAL A 536 8.82 15.69 19.90
N GLU A 537 8.19 15.86 18.74
CA GLU A 537 8.33 17.06 17.91
C GLU A 537 7.02 17.43 17.20
N ASP A 538 6.86 18.72 16.90
CA ASP A 538 5.80 19.20 16.00
C ASP A 538 6.31 19.12 14.56
N PRO A 539 5.79 18.20 13.74
CA PRO A 539 6.25 18.06 12.35
C PRO A 539 5.82 19.25 11.48
N LEU A 540 4.79 20.03 11.87
CA LEU A 540 4.26 21.13 11.06
C LEU A 540 5.02 22.44 11.28
N ASP A 541 5.86 22.50 12.31
CA ASP A 541 6.58 23.70 12.74
C ASP A 541 5.66 24.93 12.90
N SER A 542 4.41 24.68 13.32
CA SER A 542 3.34 25.69 13.29
C SER A 542 3.59 26.86 14.22
N ASP A 543 4.43 26.64 15.23
CA ASP A 543 4.66 27.59 16.31
C ASP A 543 5.93 28.42 16.09
N ARG A 544 6.98 27.87 15.46
CA ARG A 544 8.14 28.67 15.05
C ARG A 544 7.77 29.70 14.00
N LYS A 545 6.87 29.36 13.07
CA LYS A 545 6.34 30.32 12.08
C LYS A 545 5.45 31.41 12.70
N ARG A 546 4.86 31.16 13.88
CA ARG A 546 4.02 32.12 14.61
C ARG A 546 4.74 32.83 15.75
N GLY A 547 6.04 32.58 15.96
CA GLY A 547 6.82 33.19 17.05
C GLY A 547 6.40 32.73 18.45
N VAL A 548 5.73 31.59 18.57
CA VAL A 548 5.23 31.03 19.84
C VAL A 548 6.25 30.04 20.40
N SER A 549 6.43 30.04 21.74
CA SER A 549 7.35 29.13 22.45
C SER A 549 7.01 27.65 22.17
N PRO A 550 8.01 26.73 22.07
CA PRO A 550 7.82 25.30 21.75
C PRO A 550 6.93 24.48 22.71
N ALA A 551 6.32 25.09 23.71
CA ALA A 551 5.59 24.41 24.80
C ALA A 551 4.31 23.70 24.34
N ALA A 552 3.75 24.01 23.17
CA ALA A 552 2.49 23.43 22.69
C ALA A 552 2.63 22.02 22.07
N VAL A 553 3.78 21.36 22.21
CA VAL A 553 4.00 19.97 21.71
C VAL A 553 3.93 18.92 22.81
N GLY A 554 3.95 19.34 24.09
CA GLY A 554 4.02 18.46 25.24
C GLY A 554 5.45 17.98 25.56
N SER A 555 5.56 16.91 26.35
CA SER A 555 6.84 16.31 26.74
C SER A 555 6.76 14.77 26.72
N ILE A 556 7.90 14.11 26.58
CA ILE A 556 7.99 12.65 26.69
C ILE A 556 9.13 12.25 27.64
N SER A 557 8.85 11.34 28.57
CA SER A 557 9.84 10.85 29.52
C SER A 557 10.82 9.85 28.88
N ALA A 558 11.93 9.56 29.58
CA ALA A 558 12.87 8.51 29.18
C ALA A 558 12.25 7.10 29.16
N THR A 559 11.11 6.90 29.84
CA THR A 559 10.36 5.64 29.83
C THR A 559 9.26 5.58 28.79
N GLY A 560 9.10 6.62 27.95
CA GLY A 560 8.08 6.68 26.90
C GLY A 560 6.71 7.20 27.33
N LEU A 561 6.59 7.81 28.52
CA LEU A 561 5.34 8.45 28.94
C LEU A 561 5.24 9.83 28.29
N TYR A 562 4.33 9.96 27.32
CA TYR A 562 3.99 11.23 26.70
C TYR A 562 2.96 11.99 27.55
N THR A 563 3.14 13.31 27.67
CA THR A 563 2.25 14.24 28.36
C THR A 563 1.89 15.38 27.42
N ALA A 564 0.59 15.52 27.12
CA ALA A 564 0.06 16.57 26.28
C ALA A 564 0.10 17.94 26.99
N PRO A 565 0.21 19.05 26.24
CA PRO A 565 0.10 20.40 26.81
C PRO A 565 -1.30 20.65 27.38
N SER A 566 -1.43 21.66 28.25
CA SER A 566 -2.75 22.09 28.77
C SER A 566 -3.66 22.63 27.66
N SER A 567 -4.97 22.65 27.90
CA SER A 567 -5.96 23.15 26.92
C SER A 567 -5.67 24.58 26.47
N ALA A 568 -5.28 25.45 27.41
CA ALA A 568 -4.90 26.83 27.12
C ALA A 568 -3.65 26.95 26.22
N ALA A 569 -2.66 26.06 26.40
CA ALA A 569 -1.44 26.05 25.59
C ALA A 569 -1.66 25.39 24.21
N LEU A 570 -2.58 24.43 24.14
CA LEU A 570 -2.93 23.72 22.91
C LEU A 570 -3.80 24.60 21.98
N GLY A 571 -4.74 25.35 22.56
CA GLY A 571 -5.72 26.16 21.83
C GLY A 571 -6.77 25.31 21.11
N SER A 572 -6.39 24.70 20.00
CA SER A 572 -7.24 23.84 19.16
C SER A 572 -6.55 22.51 18.87
N SER A 573 -7.10 21.64 18.01
CA SER A 573 -6.44 20.37 17.70
C SER A 573 -5.03 20.56 17.12
N LYS A 574 -4.09 19.72 17.55
CA LYS A 574 -2.71 19.71 17.02
C LYS A 574 -2.25 18.28 16.75
N ARG A 575 -1.14 18.10 16.04
CA ARG A 575 -0.51 16.78 15.90
C ARG A 575 0.98 16.85 16.15
N VAL A 576 1.52 15.81 16.76
CA VAL A 576 2.93 15.68 17.08
C VAL A 576 3.43 14.28 16.70
N ILE A 577 4.73 14.14 16.47
CA ILE A 577 5.37 12.85 16.25
C ILE A 577 6.14 12.47 17.50
N VAL A 578 5.87 11.29 18.03
CA VAL A 578 6.71 10.63 19.02
C VAL A 578 7.64 9.67 18.29
N THR A 579 8.95 9.78 18.54
CA THR A 579 9.98 8.91 17.95
C THR A 579 10.68 8.13 19.06
N ALA A 580 10.81 6.82 18.88
CA ALA A 580 11.69 5.96 19.65
C ALA A 580 12.86 5.50 18.79
N SER A 581 14.09 5.75 19.22
CA SER A 581 15.31 5.32 18.53
C SER A 581 16.10 4.35 19.40
N ALA A 582 16.42 3.17 18.89
CA ALA A 582 17.27 2.22 19.58
C ALA A 582 18.65 2.83 19.83
N THR A 583 19.22 2.58 21.02
CA THR A 583 20.51 3.16 21.42
C THR A 583 21.68 2.67 20.57
N ASP A 584 21.54 1.50 19.95
CA ASP A 584 22.51 0.91 19.02
C ASP A 584 22.26 1.32 17.55
N GLY A 585 21.25 2.16 17.29
CA GLY A 585 20.85 2.58 15.94
C GLY A 585 20.17 1.50 15.10
N SER A 586 19.85 0.33 15.67
CA SER A 586 19.29 -0.82 14.94
C SER A 586 17.85 -0.61 14.48
N TRP A 587 17.11 0.29 15.14
CA TRP A 587 15.68 0.51 14.93
C TRP A 587 15.27 1.96 15.24
N THR A 588 14.25 2.44 14.53
CA THR A 588 13.54 3.67 14.87
C THR A 588 12.06 3.47 14.56
N GLY A 589 11.19 3.76 15.52
CA GLY A 589 9.74 3.74 15.37
C GLY A 589 9.15 5.13 15.56
N LYS A 590 8.11 5.45 14.78
CA LYS A 590 7.37 6.71 14.89
C LYS A 590 5.90 6.47 15.18
N ALA A 591 5.33 7.31 16.02
CA ALA A 591 3.90 7.38 16.30
C ALA A 591 3.37 8.78 16.02
N LEU A 592 2.25 8.87 15.32
CA LEU A 592 1.51 10.11 15.12
C LEU A 592 0.53 10.30 16.29
N VAL A 593 0.62 11.42 16.99
CA VAL A 593 -0.26 11.74 18.11
C VAL A 593 -1.14 12.92 17.74
N HIS A 594 -2.44 12.72 17.73
CA HIS A 594 -3.45 13.76 17.57
C HIS A 594 -3.82 14.31 18.96
N LEU A 595 -3.63 15.60 19.14
CA LEU A 595 -3.99 16.33 20.34
C LEU A 595 -5.36 16.97 20.13
N VAL A 596 -6.28 16.71 21.05
CA VAL A 596 -7.66 17.22 21.02
C VAL A 596 -7.97 18.00 22.29
N ALA A 597 -8.89 18.95 22.19
CA ALA A 597 -9.25 19.80 23.33
C ALA A 597 -10.02 19.03 24.42
N ALA A 598 -10.88 18.08 24.02
CA ALA A 598 -11.70 17.28 24.92
C ALA A 598 -11.47 15.77 24.70
N PRO A 599 -11.61 14.92 25.74
CA PRO A 599 -11.36 13.49 25.63
C PRO A 599 -12.48 12.69 24.96
N VAL A 600 -13.66 13.31 24.77
CA VAL A 600 -14.82 12.76 24.06
C VAL A 600 -15.29 13.81 23.05
N SER A 601 -15.57 13.39 21.81
CA SER A 601 -16.13 14.27 20.77
C SER A 601 -17.32 13.62 20.08
N VAL A 602 -18.21 14.45 19.52
CA VAL A 602 -19.41 14.02 18.78
C VAL A 602 -19.52 14.73 17.43
N PHE A 603 -20.12 14.06 16.45
CA PHE A 603 -20.40 14.61 15.13
C PHE A 603 -21.78 14.16 14.64
N PRO A 604 -22.68 15.07 14.19
CA PRO A 604 -22.56 16.53 14.19
C PRO A 604 -22.71 17.14 15.61
N LEU A 605 -22.58 18.47 15.74
CA LEU A 605 -22.84 19.19 16.99
C LEU A 605 -24.31 19.57 17.16
N VAL A 606 -24.98 19.92 16.06
CA VAL A 606 -26.43 20.21 16.02
C VAL A 606 -27.03 19.77 14.70
N ASN A 607 -28.27 19.29 14.73
CA ASN A 607 -29.04 18.91 13.55
C ASN A 607 -30.53 19.21 13.75
N VAL A 608 -31.18 19.77 12.73
CA VAL A 608 -32.63 19.90 12.66
C VAL A 608 -33.21 18.61 12.10
N VAL A 609 -34.14 18.02 12.85
CA VAL A 609 -34.67 16.68 12.62
C VAL A 609 -36.17 16.71 12.37
N ASN A 610 -36.67 15.71 11.64
CA ASN A 610 -38.09 15.53 11.37
C ASN A 610 -38.73 14.47 12.30
N LEU A 611 -40.06 14.43 12.26
CA LEU A 611 -40.80 13.28 12.77
C LEU A 611 -40.45 12.04 11.95
N THR A 612 -40.23 10.92 12.62
CA THR A 612 -39.77 9.69 11.97
C THR A 612 -40.96 8.78 11.64
N GLY A 613 -41.07 8.39 10.37
CA GLY A 613 -42.03 7.41 9.86
C GLY A 613 -41.52 5.96 9.90
N GLU A 614 -42.34 5.01 9.44
CA GLU A 614 -42.10 3.57 9.59
C GLU A 614 -40.86 3.02 8.83
N ASN A 615 -40.22 3.81 7.95
CA ASN A 615 -39.02 3.39 7.20
C ASN A 615 -37.96 4.50 7.10
N ASP A 616 -38.01 5.49 7.99
CA ASP A 616 -37.02 6.57 8.00
C ASP A 616 -35.69 6.04 8.53
N GLU A 617 -34.61 6.26 7.77
CA GLU A 617 -33.28 5.81 8.13
C GLU A 617 -32.74 6.53 9.37
N GLY A 618 -33.30 7.68 9.78
CA GLY A 618 -32.82 8.46 10.92
C GLY A 618 -31.49 9.18 10.66
N TYR A 619 -31.12 10.04 11.60
CA TYR A 619 -29.99 10.95 11.49
C TYR A 619 -28.75 10.39 12.17
N LEU A 620 -27.62 10.46 11.47
CA LEU A 620 -26.41 9.80 11.92
C LEU A 620 -25.65 10.65 12.97
N VAL A 621 -25.30 10.03 14.10
CA VAL A 621 -24.51 10.64 15.18
C VAL A 621 -23.36 9.72 15.52
N TRP A 622 -22.14 10.23 15.47
CA TRP A 622 -20.93 9.48 15.82
C TRP A 622 -20.27 10.09 17.02
N ALA A 623 -19.61 9.24 17.79
CA ALA A 623 -18.79 9.67 18.90
C ALA A 623 -17.52 8.82 19.00
N ALA A 624 -16.48 9.44 19.55
CA ALA A 624 -15.23 8.76 19.84
C ALA A 624 -14.60 9.32 21.12
N SER A 625 -13.78 8.48 21.76
CA SER A 625 -13.01 8.83 22.93
C SER A 625 -11.54 8.51 22.77
N THR A 626 -10.69 9.30 23.43
CA THR A 626 -9.22 9.14 23.36
C THR A 626 -8.71 7.78 23.84
N ASN A 627 -9.42 7.14 24.77
CA ASN A 627 -9.08 5.82 25.30
C ASN A 627 -9.81 4.65 24.62
N LYS A 628 -10.69 4.91 23.64
CA LYS A 628 -11.51 3.91 22.95
C LYS A 628 -12.38 3.04 23.88
N SER A 629 -12.67 3.52 25.09
CA SER A 629 -13.58 2.83 26.01
C SER A 629 -15.03 2.87 25.51
N ALA A 630 -15.86 1.95 26.02
CA ALA A 630 -17.28 1.94 25.71
C ALA A 630 -17.92 3.28 26.13
N LEU A 631 -18.71 3.86 25.22
CA LEU A 631 -19.39 5.14 25.42
C LEU A 631 -20.79 4.90 25.99
N THR A 632 -21.22 5.79 26.88
CA THR A 632 -22.59 5.81 27.39
C THR A 632 -23.36 6.91 26.67
N TRP A 633 -24.56 6.58 26.20
CA TRP A 633 -25.41 7.46 25.43
C TRP A 633 -26.69 7.73 26.21
N GLU A 634 -27.00 9.00 26.43
CA GLU A 634 -28.21 9.44 27.11
C GLU A 634 -28.90 10.51 26.25
N ILE A 635 -30.21 10.38 26.07
CA ILE A 635 -31.03 11.44 25.51
C ILE A 635 -31.67 12.18 26.67
N THR A 636 -31.41 13.48 26.76
CA THR A 636 -32.08 14.39 27.69
C THR A 636 -32.82 15.44 26.89
N GLY A 637 -34.01 15.85 27.28
CA GLY A 637 -34.74 16.87 26.52
C GLY A 637 -36.23 16.58 26.41
N ASN A 638 -36.86 17.22 25.44
CA ASN A 638 -38.31 17.25 25.29
C ASN A 638 -38.83 16.93 23.89
N ALA A 639 -37.97 16.46 22.98
CA ALA A 639 -38.39 16.01 21.65
C ALA A 639 -38.86 14.55 21.65
N GLY A 640 -38.39 13.72 22.58
CA GLY A 640 -38.87 12.34 22.73
C GLY A 640 -38.38 11.39 21.64
N GLY A 641 -37.19 11.65 21.10
CA GLY A 641 -36.52 10.78 20.15
C GLY A 641 -35.92 9.53 20.78
N LYS A 642 -35.34 8.69 19.93
CA LYS A 642 -34.68 7.43 20.32
C LYS A 642 -33.40 7.20 19.52
N LEU A 643 -32.44 6.48 20.10
CA LEU A 643 -31.21 6.09 19.44
C LEU A 643 -31.22 4.61 19.10
N VAL A 644 -30.75 4.28 17.90
CA VAL A 644 -30.53 2.90 17.42
C VAL A 644 -29.05 2.75 17.07
N ILE A 645 -28.47 1.57 17.32
CA ILE A 645 -27.07 1.28 16.94
C ILE A 645 -26.93 1.37 15.41
N ALA A 646 -25.87 2.03 14.95
CA ALA A 646 -25.47 2.05 13.55
C ALA A 646 -24.09 1.41 13.42
N ASP A 647 -23.98 0.33 12.63
CA ASP A 647 -22.68 -0.27 12.36
C ASP A 647 -21.93 0.56 11.30
N ASP A 648 -20.84 1.22 11.70
CA ASP A 648 -19.89 1.85 10.78
C ASP A 648 -18.45 1.47 11.18
N PRO A 649 -17.72 0.70 10.34
CA PRO A 649 -16.37 0.23 10.67
C PRO A 649 -15.31 1.34 10.69
N ASN A 650 -15.64 2.57 10.30
CA ASN A 650 -14.68 3.67 10.19
C ASN A 650 -14.67 4.61 11.40
N VAL A 651 -15.63 4.45 12.33
CA VAL A 651 -15.75 5.24 13.55
C VAL A 651 -15.84 4.34 14.78
N GLN A 652 -15.66 4.91 15.97
CA GLN A 652 -15.65 4.12 17.22
C GLN A 652 -17.05 3.65 17.62
N ASP A 653 -18.02 4.56 17.71
CA ASP A 653 -19.42 4.24 18.01
C ASP A 653 -20.32 5.19 17.20
N ALA A 654 -21.34 4.62 16.57
CA ALA A 654 -22.29 5.32 15.75
C ALA A 654 -23.71 4.95 16.14
N ARG A 655 -24.59 5.95 16.18
CA ARG A 655 -26.01 5.81 16.47
C ARG A 655 -26.83 6.53 15.42
N ARG A 656 -28.02 6.03 15.16
CA ARG A 656 -29.05 6.73 14.40
C ARG A 656 -30.08 7.30 15.35
N TYR A 657 -30.25 8.61 15.33
CA TYR A 657 -31.31 9.30 16.04
C TYR A 657 -32.58 9.29 15.19
N HIS A 658 -33.67 8.81 15.78
CA HIS A 658 -35.00 8.88 15.21
C HIS A 658 -35.85 9.82 16.06
N GLY A 659 -36.46 10.81 15.43
CA GLY A 659 -37.46 11.66 16.07
C GLY A 659 -38.71 10.85 16.47
N PRO A 660 -39.61 11.44 17.27
CA PRO A 660 -40.88 10.81 17.58
C PRO A 660 -41.75 10.69 16.32
N ALA A 661 -42.73 9.79 16.33
CA ALA A 661 -43.71 9.65 15.25
C ALA A 661 -44.73 10.81 15.21
N VAL A 662 -44.93 11.49 16.35
CA VAL A 662 -45.87 12.60 16.50
C VAL A 662 -45.19 13.70 17.30
N PHE A 663 -45.45 14.97 16.94
CA PHE A 663 -44.90 16.10 17.68
C PHE A 663 -45.44 16.12 19.13
N PRO A 664 -44.58 16.14 20.17
CA PRO A 664 -45.01 16.03 21.56
C PRO A 664 -46.02 17.13 21.99
N THR A 665 -47.16 16.71 22.52
CA THR A 665 -48.24 17.59 23.04
C THR A 665 -48.33 17.51 24.57
N GLY A 666 -48.12 18.63 25.27
CA GLY A 666 -48.18 18.70 26.74
C GLY A 666 -47.15 19.70 27.30
N VAL A 667 -47.54 20.45 28.34
CA VAL A 667 -46.67 21.40 29.06
C VAL A 667 -46.23 20.82 30.42
N SER A 668 -46.84 19.71 30.87
CA SER A 668 -46.75 19.22 32.26
C SER A 668 -45.55 18.34 32.59
N ASP A 669 -44.85 17.79 31.60
CA ASP A 669 -43.96 16.65 31.89
C ASP A 669 -42.48 17.01 32.01
N LEU A 670 -42.07 18.26 31.79
CA LEU A 670 -40.63 18.59 31.67
C LEU A 670 -40.25 19.92 32.32
N ASP A 671 -39.39 19.77 33.32
CA ASP A 671 -38.45 20.74 33.89
C ASP A 671 -37.52 21.25 32.77
N SER A 672 -37.99 22.18 31.93
CA SER A 672 -37.20 22.71 30.81
C SER A 672 -37.00 24.22 30.93
N ASP A 673 -35.74 24.66 30.97
CA ASP A 673 -35.28 26.05 30.93
C ASP A 673 -35.71 26.87 29.68
N LEU A 674 -36.56 26.30 28.81
CA LEU A 674 -37.07 26.92 27.59
C LEU A 674 -38.45 27.55 27.81
N ASN A 675 -38.71 28.68 27.15
CA ASN A 675 -39.98 29.39 27.21
C ASN A 675 -41.18 28.47 26.89
N SER A 676 -42.23 28.51 27.72
CA SER A 676 -43.40 27.62 27.61
C SER A 676 -44.20 27.78 26.30
N ASP A 677 -44.11 28.94 25.64
CA ASP A 677 -44.72 29.15 24.32
C ASP A 677 -43.89 28.50 23.20
N LEU A 678 -42.57 28.65 23.24
CA LEU A 678 -41.68 28.07 22.23
C LEU A 678 -41.78 26.53 22.21
N ASN A 679 -41.94 25.92 23.38
CA ASN A 679 -42.18 24.49 23.53
C ASN A 679 -43.39 23.96 22.74
N LYS A 680 -44.36 24.80 22.35
CA LYS A 680 -45.50 24.38 21.51
C LYS A 680 -45.12 24.09 20.06
N VAL A 681 -43.94 24.54 19.63
CA VAL A 681 -43.50 24.54 18.23
C VAL A 681 -42.04 24.10 18.01
N LEU A 682 -41.18 24.15 19.03
CA LEU A 682 -39.79 23.70 18.96
C LEU A 682 -39.47 22.85 20.19
N ARG A 683 -38.84 21.70 19.95
CA ARG A 683 -38.35 20.76 20.96
C ARG A 683 -36.88 20.47 20.71
N VAL A 684 -36.15 20.17 21.77
CA VAL A 684 -34.72 19.83 21.70
C VAL A 684 -34.48 18.55 22.49
N ASP A 685 -33.84 17.60 21.84
CA ASP A 685 -33.17 16.48 22.50
C ASP A 685 -31.66 16.70 22.46
N ARG A 686 -31.00 16.51 23.60
CA ARG A 686 -29.57 16.57 23.78
C ARG A 686 -29.06 15.15 23.95
N VAL A 687 -28.42 14.65 22.90
CA VAL A 687 -27.73 13.37 22.88
C VAL A 687 -26.38 13.58 23.58
N LYS A 688 -26.35 13.26 24.87
CA LYS A 688 -25.16 13.31 25.71
C LYS A 688 -24.39 12.01 25.54
N VAL A 689 -23.12 12.13 25.20
CA VAL A 689 -22.19 11.01 25.08
C VAL A 689 -21.12 11.18 26.14
N SER A 690 -21.04 10.20 27.04
CA SER A 690 -20.12 10.24 28.15
C SER A 690 -19.18 9.05 28.19
N GLN A 691 -18.02 9.30 28.79
CA GLN A 691 -17.05 8.29 29.16
C GLN A 691 -17.13 8.02 30.68
N ALA A 692 -16.63 6.86 31.12
CA ALA A 692 -16.63 6.46 32.53
C ALA A 692 -15.96 7.46 33.50
N ASP A 693 -15.12 8.38 33.01
CA ASP A 693 -14.49 9.44 33.81
C ASP A 693 -15.38 10.68 34.02
N GLY A 694 -16.59 10.69 33.46
CA GLY A 694 -17.57 11.77 33.59
C GLY A 694 -17.47 12.86 32.53
N THR A 695 -16.54 12.79 31.58
CA THR A 695 -16.50 13.76 30.46
C THR A 695 -17.71 13.56 29.56
N VAL A 696 -18.39 14.65 29.18
CA VAL A 696 -19.59 14.63 28.33
C VAL A 696 -19.41 15.53 27.12
N SER A 697 -19.78 15.01 25.94
CA SER A 697 -19.98 15.80 24.72
C SER A 697 -21.43 15.66 24.26
N THR A 698 -21.98 16.71 23.65
CA THR A 698 -23.42 16.79 23.37
C THR A 698 -23.67 17.10 21.90
N CYS A 699 -24.55 16.31 21.27
CA CYS A 699 -25.15 16.59 19.98
C CYS A 699 -26.61 17.03 20.21
N GLU A 700 -27.02 18.16 19.65
CA GLU A 700 -28.39 18.66 19.79
C GLU A 700 -29.26 18.33 18.58
N MET A 701 -30.43 17.75 18.85
CA MET A 701 -31.44 17.37 17.88
C MET A 701 -32.65 18.29 18.03
N ILE A 702 -32.85 19.17 17.06
CA ILE A 702 -33.91 20.19 17.11
C ILE A 702 -35.09 19.71 16.28
N LEU A 703 -36.20 19.40 16.94
CA LEU A 703 -37.46 19.03 16.30
C LEU A 703 -38.38 20.24 16.28
N THR A 704 -38.78 20.69 15.09
CA THR A 704 -39.61 21.87 14.93
C THR A 704 -40.89 21.58 14.15
N LYS A 705 -41.97 22.30 14.50
CA LYS A 705 -43.06 22.56 13.56
C LYS A 705 -42.55 23.53 12.50
N PRO A 706 -43.19 23.61 11.32
CA PRO A 706 -42.81 24.59 10.31
C PRO A 706 -42.78 26.01 10.91
N PRO A 707 -41.61 26.69 10.91
CA PRO A 707 -41.54 28.09 11.31
C PRO A 707 -42.32 28.97 10.33
N LYS A 708 -42.62 30.21 10.74
CA LYS A 708 -43.28 31.16 9.86
C LYS A 708 -42.26 31.74 8.88
N GLN A 709 -42.39 31.39 7.60
CA GLN A 709 -41.43 31.75 6.55
C GLN A 709 -41.31 33.25 6.32
N ASP A 710 -42.36 34.01 6.60
CA ASP A 710 -42.36 35.47 6.50
C ASP A 710 -41.50 36.12 7.59
N TYR A 711 -41.21 35.39 8.66
CA TYR A 711 -40.35 35.84 9.75
C TYR A 711 -38.91 35.36 9.53
N TYR A 712 -37.90 36.17 9.86
CA TYR A 712 -36.50 35.82 9.63
C TYR A 712 -35.56 36.62 10.54
N PHE A 713 -34.30 36.18 10.60
CA PHE A 713 -33.27 36.83 11.41
C PHE A 713 -32.23 37.51 10.53
N THR A 714 -31.76 38.66 10.99
CA THR A 714 -30.47 39.22 10.58
C THR A 714 -29.58 39.34 11.81
N HIS A 715 -28.27 39.52 11.61
CA HIS A 715 -27.33 39.62 12.72
C HIS A 715 -26.12 40.48 12.35
N LYS A 716 -25.47 41.06 13.37
CA LYS A 716 -24.20 41.78 13.24
C LYS A 716 -23.26 41.45 14.39
N SER A 717 -21.96 41.39 14.11
CA SER A 717 -20.94 41.30 15.15
C SER A 717 -20.90 42.58 15.98
N VAL A 718 -20.75 42.42 17.29
CA VAL A 718 -20.40 43.48 18.23
C VAL A 718 -19.19 43.04 19.05
N ALA A 719 -18.59 43.95 19.83
CA ALA A 719 -17.30 43.72 20.48
C ALA A 719 -17.21 42.38 21.24
N ASP A 720 -18.20 42.06 22.07
CA ASP A 720 -18.21 40.87 22.93
C ASP A 720 -19.34 39.87 22.55
N GLY A 721 -19.86 39.94 21.32
CA GLY A 721 -21.07 39.18 21.01
C GLY A 721 -21.65 39.37 19.61
N ILE A 722 -22.91 38.99 19.48
CA ILE A 722 -23.71 39.08 18.25
C ILE A 722 -25.05 39.72 18.58
N GLN A 723 -25.37 40.81 17.89
CA GLN A 723 -26.68 41.42 17.95
C GLN A 723 -27.56 40.78 16.88
N PHE A 724 -28.64 40.13 17.30
CA PHE A 724 -29.68 39.63 16.42
C PHE A 724 -30.79 40.68 16.24
N SER A 725 -31.41 40.66 15.05
CA SER A 725 -32.62 41.42 14.73
C SER A 725 -33.65 40.45 14.14
N PHE A 726 -34.92 40.64 14.48
CA PHE A 726 -36.01 39.78 14.05
C PHE A 726 -36.96 40.57 13.14
N TRP A 727 -37.23 40.03 11.97
CA TRP A 727 -37.91 40.73 10.88
C TRP A 727 -39.11 39.95 10.38
N LEU A 728 -40.08 40.67 9.82
CA LEU A 728 -41.28 40.16 9.18
C LEU A 728 -41.41 40.74 7.77
N THR A 729 -41.62 39.90 6.77
CA THR A 729 -42.05 40.30 5.43
C THR A 729 -43.57 40.35 5.38
N LEU A 730 -44.14 41.54 5.16
CA LEU A 730 -45.58 41.75 5.04
C LEU A 730 -46.11 41.25 3.68
N ASP A 731 -47.42 41.07 3.55
CA ASP A 731 -48.08 40.61 2.31
C ASP A 731 -47.72 41.45 1.07
N GLY A 732 -47.43 42.75 1.27
CA GLY A 732 -46.99 43.67 0.22
C GLY A 732 -45.52 43.54 -0.19
N GLY A 733 -44.76 42.65 0.47
CA GLY A 733 -43.31 42.47 0.32
C GLY A 733 -42.47 43.45 1.16
N GLU A 734 -43.08 44.35 1.91
CA GLU A 734 -42.38 45.27 2.81
C GLU A 734 -41.74 44.51 3.98
N GLU A 735 -40.49 44.85 4.33
CA GLU A 735 -39.77 44.26 5.45
C GLU A 735 -39.88 45.15 6.69
N LEU A 736 -40.31 44.57 7.81
CA LEU A 736 -40.50 45.22 9.10
C LEU A 736 -39.61 44.60 10.18
N GLU A 737 -38.71 45.39 10.76
CA GLU A 737 -37.97 44.99 11.97
C GLU A 737 -38.90 45.07 13.18
N LEU A 738 -38.99 43.99 13.93
CA LEU A 738 -39.79 43.93 15.14
C LEU A 738 -39.06 44.59 16.30
N LEU A 739 -39.80 45.40 17.06
CA LEU A 739 -39.25 46.10 18.21
C LEU A 739 -38.93 45.12 19.35
N PRO A 740 -37.94 45.40 20.21
CA PRO A 740 -37.62 44.55 21.36
C PRO A 740 -38.81 44.30 22.28
N GLU A 741 -39.68 45.29 22.50
CA GLU A 741 -40.89 45.16 23.32
C GLU A 741 -41.93 44.19 22.73
N ASP A 742 -41.94 44.02 21.41
CA ASP A 742 -42.84 43.12 20.68
C ASP A 742 -42.19 41.74 20.42
N THR A 743 -40.93 41.55 20.82
CA THR A 743 -40.15 40.35 20.53
C THR A 743 -39.75 39.61 21.79
N THR A 744 -40.17 38.35 21.93
CA THR A 744 -39.61 37.47 22.95
C THR A 744 -38.43 36.69 22.38
N TRP A 745 -37.23 37.02 22.82
CA TRP A 745 -35.99 36.30 22.51
C TRP A 745 -35.80 35.09 23.41
N VAL A 746 -35.39 33.96 22.82
CA VAL A 746 -35.13 32.71 23.54
C VAL A 746 -33.81 32.10 23.06
N LYS A 747 -32.87 31.92 23.98
CA LYS A 747 -31.67 31.11 23.74
C LYS A 747 -32.07 29.64 23.77
N VAL A 748 -32.06 29.00 22.60
CA VAL A 748 -32.32 27.56 22.49
C VAL A 748 -31.06 26.76 22.82
N SER A 749 -29.91 27.26 22.36
CA SER A 749 -28.59 26.65 22.59
C SER A 749 -27.48 27.71 22.57
N GLY A 750 -26.34 27.36 23.16
CA GLY A 750 -25.16 28.21 23.33
C GLY A 750 -24.79 28.43 24.80
N HIS A 751 -23.50 28.51 25.10
CA HIS A 751 -22.98 28.69 26.46
C HIS A 751 -23.00 30.15 26.93
N GLY A 752 -23.05 31.10 25.99
CA GLY A 752 -23.18 32.54 26.26
C GLY A 752 -24.55 32.98 26.78
N ASN A 753 -24.75 34.28 26.93
CA ASN A 753 -25.99 34.86 27.44
C ASN A 753 -26.74 35.63 26.35
N LEU A 754 -28.04 35.37 26.18
CA LEU A 754 -28.91 36.15 25.30
C LEU A 754 -29.77 37.07 26.16
N ASP A 755 -29.71 38.38 25.91
CA ASP A 755 -30.54 39.35 26.61
C ASP A 755 -31.92 39.56 25.94
N ALA A 756 -32.77 40.38 26.58
CA ALA A 756 -34.11 40.69 26.10
C ALA A 756 -34.15 41.55 24.82
N ASN A 757 -33.01 42.10 24.38
CA ASN A 757 -32.89 42.90 23.18
C ASN A 757 -32.27 42.11 22.01
N GLY A 758 -32.04 40.80 22.18
CA GLY A 758 -31.42 39.96 21.16
C GLY A 758 -29.89 40.07 21.08
N LEU A 759 -29.23 40.64 22.10
CA LEU A 759 -27.77 40.62 22.20
C LEU A 759 -27.30 39.31 22.82
N TYR A 760 -26.54 38.53 22.05
CA TYR A 760 -25.84 37.35 22.53
C TYR A 760 -24.41 37.68 22.91
N THR A 761 -24.06 37.61 24.18
CA THR A 761 -22.69 37.82 24.69
C THR A 761 -21.96 36.48 24.79
N PHE A 762 -20.74 36.41 24.24
CA PHE A 762 -19.94 35.19 24.28
C PHE A 762 -19.51 34.82 25.71
N PRO A 763 -19.38 33.52 26.01
CA PRO A 763 -18.84 33.06 27.30
C PRO A 763 -17.35 33.39 27.44
N THR A 764 -16.89 33.63 28.67
CA THR A 764 -15.47 33.92 28.97
C THR A 764 -14.59 32.67 29.03
N ASP A 765 -15.16 31.52 29.39
CA ASP A 765 -14.42 30.30 29.73
C ASP A 765 -14.77 29.09 28.84
N SER A 766 -15.58 29.31 27.79
CA SER A 766 -15.91 28.29 26.80
C SER A 766 -15.91 28.90 25.40
N VAL A 767 -15.94 28.05 24.37
CA VAL A 767 -16.04 28.49 22.98
C VAL A 767 -17.30 27.90 22.39
N ASP A 768 -18.20 28.77 21.95
CA ASP A 768 -19.37 28.35 21.17
C ASP A 768 -18.96 28.10 19.73
N HIS A 769 -19.28 26.91 19.22
CA HIS A 769 -19.10 26.57 17.80
C HIS A 769 -20.35 26.87 16.96
N TYR A 770 -21.47 27.09 17.62
CA TYR A 770 -22.73 27.56 17.08
C TYR A 770 -23.59 28.13 18.22
N VAL A 771 -24.59 28.94 17.88
CA VAL A 771 -25.64 29.39 18.78
C VAL A 771 -27.00 29.16 18.12
N VAL A 772 -28.01 28.82 18.90
CA VAL A 772 -29.39 28.69 18.40
C VAL A 772 -30.28 29.68 19.13
N VAL A 773 -30.90 30.57 18.37
CA VAL A 773 -31.78 31.62 18.88
C VAL A 773 -33.15 31.47 18.24
N ALA A 774 -34.19 31.58 19.05
CA ALA A 774 -35.57 31.69 18.59
C ALA A 774 -36.16 33.03 19.02
N ALA A 775 -37.13 33.50 18.24
CA ALA A 775 -37.86 34.73 18.51
C ALA A 775 -39.34 34.53 18.24
N ILE A 776 -40.17 35.17 19.07
CA ILE A 776 -41.62 35.14 19.00
C ILE A 776 -42.12 36.58 18.89
N ASP A 777 -42.91 36.86 17.86
CA ASP A 777 -43.64 38.11 17.68
C ASP A 777 -44.89 38.10 18.56
N ARG A 778 -44.95 39.04 19.50
CA ARG A 778 -46.06 39.23 20.44
C ARG A 778 -47.14 40.16 19.91
N ALA A 779 -46.84 40.96 18.89
CA ALA A 779 -47.81 41.82 18.21
C ALA A 779 -48.64 41.05 17.16
N GLY A 780 -48.11 39.97 16.58
CA GLY A 780 -48.73 39.13 15.55
C GLY A 780 -49.94 38.27 15.97
N GLY A 781 -50.40 38.38 17.22
CA GLY A 781 -51.60 37.72 17.74
C GLY A 781 -51.39 36.36 18.43
N THR A 782 -52.45 35.81 19.04
CA THR A 782 -52.36 34.67 19.98
C THR A 782 -52.89 33.33 19.48
N ARG A 783 -53.58 33.29 18.32
CA ARG A 783 -54.20 32.05 17.79
C ARG A 783 -53.17 31.07 17.21
N ASN A 784 -52.15 31.59 16.55
CA ASN A 784 -50.99 30.84 16.05
C ASN A 784 -49.74 31.55 16.54
N LEU A 785 -48.75 30.81 17.01
CA LEU A 785 -47.48 31.41 17.41
C LEU A 785 -46.80 31.96 16.15
N MET A 786 -46.47 33.25 16.17
CA MET A 786 -45.70 33.92 15.13
C MET A 786 -44.24 33.88 15.55
N TRP A 787 -43.45 33.02 14.91
CA TRP A 787 -42.12 32.68 15.39
C TRP A 787 -41.21 32.17 14.27
N ASN A 788 -39.91 32.31 14.49
CA ASN A 788 -38.89 31.58 13.77
C ASN A 788 -37.68 31.30 14.69
N TYR A 789 -36.71 30.54 14.21
CA TYR A 789 -35.42 30.30 14.86
C TYR A 789 -34.29 30.37 13.84
N THR A 790 -33.06 30.51 14.32
CA THR A 790 -31.85 30.46 13.50
C THR A 790 -30.74 29.70 14.21
N ILE A 791 -29.99 28.90 13.45
CA ILE A 791 -28.75 28.27 13.87
C ILE A 791 -27.61 29.08 13.25
N LEU A 792 -26.75 29.65 14.07
CA LEU A 792 -25.63 30.47 13.62
C LEU A 792 -24.30 29.82 13.95
N PRO A 793 -23.56 29.27 12.97
CA PRO A 793 -22.23 28.71 13.17
C PRO A 793 -21.20 29.78 13.57
N LEU A 794 -20.27 29.45 14.47
CA LEU A 794 -19.28 30.38 15.05
C LEU A 794 -17.82 29.88 14.93
N PRO A 795 -16.85 30.70 14.49
CA PRO A 795 -16.97 32.12 14.22
C PRO A 795 -17.84 32.40 12.98
N LEU A 796 -18.38 33.62 12.92
CA LEU A 796 -19.24 34.02 11.81
C LEU A 796 -18.49 33.89 10.48
N MET A 797 -19.20 33.41 9.47
CA MET A 797 -18.65 33.35 8.13
C MET A 797 -18.37 34.76 7.63
N GLN A 798 -17.12 35.04 7.24
CA GLN A 798 -16.84 36.19 6.39
C GLN A 798 -17.43 35.87 5.02
N THR A 799 -18.63 36.37 4.74
CA THR A 799 -19.15 36.32 3.37
C THR A 799 -18.23 37.16 2.50
N SER A 800 -17.43 36.51 1.67
CA SER A 800 -16.72 37.13 0.54
C SER A 800 -17.75 37.56 -0.50
N ASN A 801 -18.52 38.59 -0.15
CA ASN A 801 -19.24 39.53 -1.00
C ASN A 801 -20.10 40.37 -0.06
N GLU A 802 -19.58 41.56 0.26
CA GLU A 802 -20.41 42.73 0.61
C GLU A 802 -21.34 43.05 -0.57
N GLN A 803 -22.36 42.22 -0.81
CA GLN A 803 -23.45 42.48 -1.74
C GLN A 803 -24.58 41.46 -1.59
N VAL A 804 -25.07 41.30 -0.36
CA VAL A 804 -26.52 41.15 -0.20
C VAL A 804 -27.00 42.46 0.40
N ARG A 805 -27.24 43.42 -0.50
CA ARG A 805 -27.90 44.69 -0.21
C ARG A 805 -29.41 44.44 0.01
N PRO A 806 -30.08 45.34 0.76
CA PRO A 806 -31.33 45.08 1.48
C PRO A 806 -32.43 44.50 0.60
#